data_AF-A0A520RH35-F1
#
_entry.id   AF-A0A520RH35-F1
#
_cell.length_a   1.000
_cell.length_b   1.000
_cell.length_c   1.000
_cell.angle_alpha   90.00
_cell.angle_beta   90.00
_cell.angle_gamma   90.00
#
_symmetry.space_group_name_H-M   'P 1'
#
loop_
_entity.id
_entity.type
_entity.pdbx_description
1 polymer ?
#
loop_
_entity_poly.entity_id
_entity_poly.type
_entity_poly.pdbx_seq_one_letter_code
_entity_poly.pdbx_strand_id
1 'polypeptide(L)'
;MRTEEAVAAEPFDPSFDYTGYGGNRLFYVLGSVDTDDYPDPQSGSEWRYLFAQNNACASSNAPHPADPSFSVLEYEGRFTSNFRYFRDSGGWRARTWRPLVGGGSGYNRMRASVFDCAADLDATDPTNAPAASNSDFRGTGFPQNGDAGEPFDGVSLGASQAERDAAAAVSYDETGFGEGDAATIFTENYLTYLRDFQEPIQRQRIAIARDTITSLINTTPGVDFGLMVFNYNYNSGSSIGSDDGGRIVSGVRQMTDPNRAALVDTVSRLNAETWTPLCESLFEAYRYYSGGAVLGGNKAGSQTPAADASITNGSRYVSPMQGCQPQSYVILITDGEPTRDNSYDSLIRSELGLSGSDSFDGSYLAGVAGWLQENDVNDELQGNQKVVTYTIGFSQGAADAAALLEETALRGGGQYYAAEDALALQGSLQQIFSEILAVNSSFTSPSIAANSFDRTQTLDAIYYAMFLPSDRPRWAGNLKKLRIASDGRVEDQRGSVAINAEGSIADGACSIWTSSAICSQASSGGDGNDVLIGGAMEHVIDRSGRRVLTNPAGVTGELVEMTEDSLAAAVGGEAALLSAIGISDTDELGEYIDWLLGQDVDDDNGDGNRSETRLDVIGDPLHSKPLALSFGDAKGVRVLMGTNHGYLHMFQDNGDSIDESWSYYLPDMLPTLRELRTNAQTGGHTVYGVDGAATAYVFDEDADGKIEPGTDKVWVFFGLRRGGRAYYALDISDPDSPELMWSVSSQSPGMSELGQTWSEPVITKVPERDAPVMIVGGGYDVNKDAPGVGTVDAMGRAIFLLDAETGELMHRFSAESGGGSSV
;
A
#
# COMPACT_ATOMS: atom_id res chain seq x y z
N MET A 1 -24.65 -12.62 -33.73
CA MET A 1 -24.48 -14.07 -33.94
C MET A 1 -25.83 -14.79 -33.82
N ARG A 2 -26.03 -15.95 -34.45
CA ARG A 2 -27.14 -16.83 -34.01
C ARG A 2 -26.84 -17.23 -32.57
N THR A 3 -27.87 -17.26 -31.73
CA THR A 3 -27.85 -17.71 -30.33
C THR A 3 -27.13 -19.06 -30.20
N GLU A 4 -25.82 -19.03 -29.96
CA GLU A 4 -25.05 -20.24 -29.65
C GLU A 4 -25.28 -20.57 -28.18
N GLU A 5 -25.72 -21.79 -27.95
CA GLU A 5 -25.93 -22.32 -26.61
C GLU A 5 -24.56 -22.72 -26.04
N ALA A 6 -24.26 -22.25 -24.83
CA ALA A 6 -23.15 -22.72 -24.03
C ALA A 6 -23.68 -23.72 -23.00
N VAL A 7 -22.89 -24.75 -22.74
CA VAL A 7 -23.12 -25.64 -21.60
C VAL A 7 -22.77 -24.83 -20.36
N ALA A 8 -23.76 -24.62 -19.48
CA ALA A 8 -23.57 -23.96 -18.20
C ALA A 8 -24.28 -24.77 -17.12
N ALA A 9 -23.83 -24.68 -15.87
CA ALA A 9 -24.61 -25.22 -14.76
C ALA A 9 -25.99 -24.56 -14.70
N GLU A 10 -27.01 -25.32 -14.31
CA GLU A 10 -28.33 -24.76 -13.96
C GLU A 10 -28.14 -23.64 -12.94
N PRO A 11 -28.71 -22.44 -13.11
CA PRO A 11 -28.51 -21.34 -12.17
C PRO A 11 -28.87 -21.76 -10.74
N PHE A 12 -28.10 -21.24 -9.77
CA PHE A 12 -28.41 -21.42 -8.36
C PHE A 12 -29.84 -20.95 -8.06
N ASP A 13 -30.66 -21.82 -7.47
CA ASP A 13 -32.00 -21.48 -6.97
C ASP A 13 -31.93 -21.23 -5.46
N PRO A 14 -31.98 -19.97 -5.00
CA PRO A 14 -31.90 -19.66 -3.57
C PRO A 14 -33.11 -20.18 -2.77
N SER A 15 -34.23 -20.54 -3.43
CA SER A 15 -35.40 -21.11 -2.79
C SER A 15 -35.28 -22.61 -2.50
N PHE A 16 -34.31 -23.28 -3.13
CA PHE A 16 -34.04 -24.70 -2.92
C PHE A 16 -32.94 -24.90 -1.87
N ASP A 17 -33.19 -25.76 -0.89
CA ASP A 17 -32.20 -26.13 0.13
C ASP A 17 -31.37 -27.33 -0.34
N TYR A 18 -30.23 -27.06 -0.98
CA TYR A 18 -29.26 -28.05 -1.44
C TYR A 18 -28.53 -28.72 -0.26
N THR A 19 -28.49 -28.10 0.91
CA THR A 19 -27.90 -28.71 2.12
C THR A 19 -28.80 -29.81 2.68
N GLY A 20 -30.12 -29.66 2.53
CA GLY A 20 -31.15 -30.55 3.07
C GLY A 20 -31.45 -30.34 4.57
N TYR A 21 -30.83 -29.36 5.21
CA TYR A 21 -31.03 -29.01 6.62
C TYR A 21 -31.02 -27.50 6.91
N GLY A 22 -31.11 -26.66 5.87
CA GLY A 22 -31.15 -25.20 5.97
C GLY A 22 -29.87 -24.59 6.53
N GLY A 23 -28.70 -25.02 6.03
CA GLY A 23 -27.34 -24.69 6.49
C GLY A 23 -27.15 -23.32 7.13
N ASN A 24 -26.29 -23.25 8.16
CA ASN A 24 -26.13 -22.06 9.01
C ASN A 24 -24.71 -21.45 8.97
N ARG A 25 -23.88 -21.93 8.04
CA ARG A 25 -22.49 -21.48 7.89
C ARG A 25 -22.34 -20.56 6.68
N LEU A 26 -21.46 -19.58 6.82
CA LEU A 26 -20.94 -18.78 5.73
C LEU A 26 -19.48 -19.13 5.55
N PHE A 27 -19.09 -19.57 4.38
CA PHE A 27 -17.71 -19.90 4.04
C PHE A 27 -17.01 -18.69 3.47
N TYR A 28 -15.67 -18.67 3.45
CA TYR A 28 -14.95 -17.53 2.89
C TYR A 28 -13.62 -17.92 2.23
N VAL A 29 -13.16 -17.07 1.32
CA VAL A 29 -11.81 -17.07 0.73
C VAL A 29 -11.19 -15.68 0.87
N LEU A 30 -9.87 -15.63 0.97
CA LEU A 30 -9.10 -14.39 1.07
C LEU A 30 -8.39 -14.12 -0.26
N GLY A 31 -8.46 -12.90 -0.76
CA GLY A 31 -7.81 -12.48 -1.99
C GLY A 31 -8.33 -13.20 -3.23
N SER A 32 -7.43 -13.40 -4.20
CA SER A 32 -7.71 -14.12 -5.44
C SER A 32 -7.45 -15.63 -5.23
N VAL A 33 -8.49 -16.45 -5.37
CA VAL A 33 -8.43 -17.91 -5.18
C VAL A 33 -9.14 -18.58 -6.35
N ASP A 34 -8.57 -19.69 -6.84
CA ASP A 34 -9.22 -20.50 -7.88
C ASP A 34 -10.54 -21.10 -7.34
N THR A 35 -11.54 -21.23 -8.21
CA THR A 35 -12.79 -21.94 -7.91
C THR A 35 -12.55 -23.36 -7.40
N ASP A 36 -11.49 -24.03 -7.84
CA ASP A 36 -11.11 -25.37 -7.37
C ASP A 36 -10.67 -25.39 -5.90
N ASP A 37 -10.22 -24.26 -5.37
CA ASP A 37 -9.76 -24.10 -3.99
C ASP A 37 -10.86 -23.59 -3.03
N TYR A 38 -12.10 -23.48 -3.53
CA TYR A 38 -13.24 -23.06 -2.72
C TYR A 38 -13.49 -24.00 -1.53
N PRO A 39 -13.99 -23.48 -0.40
CA PRO A 39 -14.27 -24.30 0.77
C PRO A 39 -15.27 -25.44 0.51
N ASP A 40 -15.00 -26.61 1.07
CA ASP A 40 -15.91 -27.77 0.98
C ASP A 40 -16.87 -27.80 2.17
N PRO A 41 -18.17 -27.48 2.00
CA PRO A 41 -19.12 -27.45 3.11
C PRO A 41 -19.39 -28.82 3.74
N GLN A 42 -19.18 -29.92 3.01
CA GLN A 42 -19.40 -31.28 3.50
C GLN A 42 -18.16 -31.86 4.19
N SER A 43 -16.98 -31.26 3.99
CA SER A 43 -15.75 -31.71 4.61
C SER A 43 -15.73 -31.37 6.10
N GLY A 44 -15.59 -32.39 6.95
CA GLY A 44 -15.46 -32.23 8.40
C GLY A 44 -14.16 -31.55 8.85
N SER A 45 -13.19 -31.40 7.94
CA SER A 45 -11.94 -30.67 8.17
C SER A 45 -11.95 -29.25 7.59
N GLU A 46 -13.01 -28.84 6.89
CA GLU A 46 -13.11 -27.49 6.35
C GLU A 46 -13.24 -26.49 7.49
N TRP A 47 -12.34 -25.51 7.50
CA TRP A 47 -12.22 -24.56 8.59
C TRP A 47 -12.53 -23.11 8.18
N ARG A 48 -12.62 -22.82 6.90
CA ARG A 48 -12.87 -21.48 6.36
C ARG A 48 -14.36 -21.13 6.39
N TYR A 49 -14.92 -21.03 7.59
CA TYR A 49 -16.31 -20.61 7.79
C TYR A 49 -16.55 -19.75 9.03
N LEU A 50 -17.67 -19.03 9.01
CA LEU A 50 -18.27 -18.14 10.00
C LEU A 50 -19.72 -18.59 10.24
N PHE A 51 -20.35 -18.14 11.33
CA PHE A 51 -21.78 -18.39 11.54
C PHE A 51 -22.63 -17.27 10.95
N ALA A 52 -23.66 -17.63 10.18
CA ALA A 52 -24.52 -16.68 9.50
C ALA A 52 -25.19 -15.68 10.47
N GLN A 53 -25.57 -16.13 11.68
CA GLN A 53 -26.20 -15.25 12.67
C GLN A 53 -25.29 -14.10 13.17
N ASN A 54 -23.98 -14.20 12.96
CA ASN A 54 -22.99 -13.21 13.39
C ASN A 54 -22.56 -12.26 12.25
N ASN A 55 -23.21 -12.33 11.09
CA ASN A 55 -22.97 -11.44 9.98
C ASN A 55 -23.54 -10.05 10.28
N ALA A 56 -22.66 -9.08 10.57
CA ALA A 56 -23.03 -7.68 10.75
C ALA A 56 -23.00 -6.86 9.46
N CYS A 57 -22.46 -7.39 8.36
CA CYS A 57 -22.47 -6.73 7.06
C CYS A 57 -23.90 -6.59 6.52
N ALA A 58 -24.57 -5.49 6.84
CA ALA A 58 -25.91 -5.08 6.43
C ALA A 58 -26.05 -5.11 4.91
N SER A 59 -25.03 -4.66 4.19
CA SER A 59 -24.99 -4.61 2.73
C SER A 59 -25.13 -6.00 2.11
N SER A 60 -24.57 -7.03 2.76
CA SER A 60 -24.73 -8.42 2.32
C SER A 60 -26.13 -8.98 2.64
N ASN A 61 -26.75 -8.48 3.72
CA ASN A 61 -28.08 -8.88 4.17
C ASN A 61 -29.21 -8.01 3.58
N ALA A 62 -28.86 -7.00 2.79
CA ALA A 62 -29.82 -6.09 2.18
C ALA A 62 -30.78 -6.85 1.24
N PRO A 63 -32.06 -6.47 1.14
CA PRO A 63 -33.00 -7.15 0.24
C PRO A 63 -32.50 -7.14 -1.20
N HIS A 64 -32.52 -8.31 -1.85
CA HIS A 64 -32.05 -8.43 -3.22
C HIS A 64 -32.99 -7.67 -4.20
N PRO A 65 -32.47 -6.91 -5.17
CA PRO A 65 -33.32 -6.11 -6.07
C PRO A 65 -34.31 -6.92 -6.92
N ALA A 66 -33.94 -8.14 -7.33
CA ALA A 66 -34.80 -8.99 -8.16
C ALA A 66 -35.88 -9.73 -7.36
N ASP A 67 -35.56 -10.14 -6.12
CA ASP A 67 -36.49 -10.80 -5.21
C ASP A 67 -36.19 -10.36 -3.77
N PRO A 68 -36.92 -9.36 -3.25
CA PRO A 68 -36.71 -8.83 -1.90
C PRO A 68 -37.03 -9.82 -0.78
N SER A 69 -37.52 -11.02 -1.08
CA SER A 69 -37.70 -12.09 -0.08
C SER A 69 -36.39 -12.74 0.35
N PHE A 70 -35.32 -12.54 -0.42
CA PHE A 70 -33.95 -12.97 -0.11
C PHE A 70 -33.05 -11.75 0.10
N SER A 71 -32.01 -11.90 0.92
CA SER A 71 -30.89 -10.96 0.93
C SER A 71 -30.02 -11.09 -0.33
N VAL A 72 -29.16 -10.09 -0.61
CA VAL A 72 -28.16 -10.17 -1.69
C VAL A 72 -27.30 -11.42 -1.54
N LEU A 73 -26.78 -11.69 -0.34
CA LEU A 73 -25.96 -12.87 -0.06
C LEU A 73 -26.72 -14.19 -0.25
N GLU A 74 -27.99 -14.27 0.17
CA GLU A 74 -28.80 -15.48 -0.01
C GLU A 74 -29.17 -15.72 -1.47
N TYR A 75 -29.53 -14.66 -2.20
CA TYR A 75 -29.94 -14.76 -3.60
C TYR A 75 -28.77 -15.09 -4.52
N GLU A 76 -27.66 -14.37 -4.37
CA GLU A 76 -26.45 -14.53 -5.19
C GLU A 76 -25.57 -15.68 -4.70
N GLY A 77 -25.80 -16.14 -3.47
CA GLY A 77 -25.03 -17.19 -2.83
C GLY A 77 -23.65 -16.76 -2.31
N ARG A 78 -23.24 -15.50 -2.55
CA ARG A 78 -21.92 -14.96 -2.21
C ARG A 78 -21.93 -13.44 -2.08
N PHE A 79 -20.87 -12.87 -1.48
CA PHE A 79 -20.67 -11.42 -1.37
C PHE A 79 -19.19 -11.10 -1.17
N THR A 80 -18.66 -10.05 -1.81
CA THR A 80 -17.23 -9.68 -1.75
C THR A 80 -17.07 -8.28 -1.16
N SER A 81 -16.21 -8.16 -0.16
CA SER A 81 -15.86 -6.89 0.48
C SER A 81 -14.55 -7.03 1.26
N ASN A 82 -14.03 -5.92 1.80
CA ASN A 82 -13.03 -6.01 2.85
C ASN A 82 -13.74 -6.39 4.16
N PHE A 83 -13.61 -7.65 4.57
CA PHE A 83 -14.28 -8.19 5.75
C PHE A 83 -13.34 -8.25 6.95
N ARG A 84 -13.87 -7.91 8.12
CA ARG A 84 -13.15 -8.00 9.38
C ARG A 84 -14.03 -8.58 10.46
N TYR A 85 -13.43 -9.25 11.43
CA TYR A 85 -14.12 -9.76 12.60
C TYR A 85 -13.67 -9.05 13.86
N PHE A 86 -14.59 -8.86 14.80
CA PHE A 86 -14.27 -8.27 16.09
C PHE A 86 -13.56 -9.30 16.97
N ARG A 87 -12.34 -9.01 17.43
CA ARG A 87 -11.62 -9.92 18.34
C ARG A 87 -11.78 -9.44 19.77
N ASP A 88 -12.52 -10.17 20.60
CA ASP A 88 -12.53 -9.96 22.06
C ASP A 88 -11.46 -10.83 22.73
N SER A 89 -10.37 -10.21 23.19
CA SER A 89 -9.29 -10.91 23.92
C SER A 89 -9.30 -10.65 25.43
N GLY A 90 -10.46 -10.62 26.11
CA GLY A 90 -10.55 -10.79 27.57
C GLY A 90 -9.77 -9.79 28.45
N GLY A 91 -9.24 -8.69 27.88
CA GLY A 91 -8.46 -7.67 28.54
C GLY A 91 -8.66 -6.30 27.88
N TRP A 92 -8.50 -5.23 28.65
CA TRP A 92 -8.74 -3.82 28.33
C TRP A 92 -7.93 -3.21 27.16
N ARG A 93 -7.11 -3.99 26.45
CA ARG A 93 -6.30 -3.53 25.31
C ARG A 93 -6.36 -4.43 24.08
N ALA A 94 -7.36 -5.31 24.01
CA ALA A 94 -7.36 -6.40 23.06
C ALA A 94 -8.72 -6.62 22.37
N ARG A 95 -9.51 -5.55 22.24
CA ARG A 95 -10.80 -5.48 21.53
C ARG A 95 -10.65 -4.66 20.26
N THR A 96 -10.45 -5.35 19.14
CA THR A 96 -10.15 -4.71 17.86
C THR A 96 -10.78 -5.50 16.72
N TRP A 97 -11.23 -4.80 15.69
CA TRP A 97 -11.53 -5.40 14.38
C TRP A 97 -10.23 -5.88 13.71
N ARG A 98 -10.27 -7.07 13.10
CA ARG A 98 -9.13 -7.74 12.46
C ARG A 98 -9.55 -8.39 11.14
N PRO A 99 -8.66 -8.51 10.14
CA PRO A 99 -8.95 -9.26 8.92
C PRO A 99 -9.38 -10.71 9.21
N LEU A 100 -10.15 -11.30 8.29
CA LEU A 100 -10.47 -12.72 8.36
C LEU A 100 -9.20 -13.57 8.30
N VAL A 101 -9.19 -14.74 8.95
CA VAL A 101 -7.98 -15.55 9.14
C VAL A 101 -7.74 -16.51 7.97
N GLY A 102 -6.51 -16.57 7.43
CA GLY A 102 -6.10 -17.38 6.26
C GLY A 102 -5.46 -18.75 6.54
N GLY A 103 -5.26 -19.12 7.80
CA GLY A 103 -4.71 -20.43 8.22
C GLY A 103 -4.28 -20.41 9.69
N GLY A 104 -4.12 -21.57 10.35
CA GLY A 104 -3.55 -21.66 11.70
C GLY A 104 -4.50 -21.39 12.90
N SER A 105 -3.94 -21.02 14.06
CA SER A 105 -4.68 -20.81 15.31
C SER A 105 -5.44 -19.46 15.33
N GLY A 106 -6.77 -19.47 15.41
CA GLY A 106 -7.56 -18.24 15.55
C GLY A 106 -9.00 -18.33 15.04
N TYR A 107 -9.25 -19.22 14.07
CA TYR A 107 -10.57 -19.39 13.44
C TYR A 107 -11.70 -19.68 14.44
N ASN A 108 -11.44 -20.41 15.54
CA ASN A 108 -12.45 -20.69 16.56
C ASN A 108 -12.98 -19.43 17.23
N ARG A 109 -12.12 -18.42 17.44
CA ARG A 109 -12.54 -17.14 18.02
C ARG A 109 -13.30 -16.30 17.01
N MET A 110 -12.81 -16.25 15.78
CA MET A 110 -13.48 -15.55 14.69
C MET A 110 -14.89 -16.10 14.43
N ARG A 111 -15.06 -17.43 14.38
CA ARG A 111 -16.38 -18.08 14.27
C ARG A 111 -17.34 -17.68 15.38
N ALA A 112 -16.84 -17.58 16.60
CA ALA A 112 -17.65 -17.21 17.75
C ALA A 112 -17.94 -15.70 17.84
N SER A 113 -17.37 -14.89 16.94
CA SER A 113 -17.49 -13.43 16.97
C SER A 113 -18.36 -12.87 15.85
N VAL A 114 -18.67 -11.58 15.95
CA VAL A 114 -19.27 -10.78 14.89
C VAL A 114 -18.24 -10.41 13.83
N PHE A 115 -18.68 -10.34 12.58
CA PHE A 115 -17.87 -9.84 11.47
C PHE A 115 -18.69 -8.88 10.63
N ASP A 116 -18.02 -7.92 10.02
CA ASP A 116 -18.60 -6.79 9.32
C ASP A 116 -17.75 -6.46 8.08
N CYS A 117 -18.19 -5.52 7.24
CA CYS A 117 -17.62 -5.25 5.93
C CYS A 117 -17.47 -3.75 5.64
N ALA A 118 -16.47 -3.39 4.83
CA ALA A 118 -16.29 -2.02 4.36
C ALA A 118 -17.51 -1.49 3.58
N ALA A 119 -18.26 -2.38 2.92
CA ALA A 119 -19.47 -2.00 2.18
C ALA A 119 -20.51 -1.25 3.02
N ASP A 120 -20.61 -1.56 4.33
CA ASP A 120 -21.54 -0.89 5.24
C ASP A 120 -21.11 0.54 5.54
N LEU A 121 -19.80 0.77 5.64
CA LEU A 121 -19.23 2.09 5.86
C LEU A 121 -19.40 2.95 4.60
N ASP A 122 -19.15 2.37 3.41
CA ASP A 122 -19.41 3.02 2.10
C ASP A 122 -20.89 3.40 1.94
N ALA A 123 -21.80 2.51 2.34
CA ALA A 123 -23.24 2.72 2.31
C ALA A 123 -23.73 3.61 3.46
N THR A 124 -22.88 3.89 4.46
CA THR A 124 -23.23 4.55 5.72
C THR A 124 -24.41 3.87 6.44
N ASP A 125 -24.46 2.54 6.40
CA ASP A 125 -25.47 1.71 7.06
C ASP A 125 -24.98 1.18 8.42
N PRO A 126 -25.51 1.66 9.56
CA PRO A 126 -25.09 1.27 10.90
C PRO A 126 -25.85 0.05 11.46
N THR A 127 -26.38 -0.83 10.60
CA THR A 127 -27.28 -1.93 10.97
C THR A 127 -26.53 -3.25 11.17
N ASN A 128 -26.41 -3.74 12.40
CA ASN A 128 -25.57 -4.91 12.68
C ASN A 128 -26.33 -6.13 13.21
N ALA A 129 -25.75 -7.31 12.93
CA ALA A 129 -26.11 -8.68 13.31
C ALA A 129 -27.23 -8.84 14.36
N PRO A 130 -28.51 -8.61 14.00
CA PRO A 130 -29.60 -8.58 14.99
C PRO A 130 -29.91 -9.96 15.57
N ALA A 131 -29.47 -11.02 14.88
CA ALA A 131 -29.65 -12.41 15.25
C ALA A 131 -28.44 -13.00 16.02
N ALA A 132 -27.37 -12.23 16.24
CA ALA A 132 -26.15 -12.73 16.87
C ALA A 132 -26.44 -13.36 18.24
N SER A 133 -25.79 -14.47 18.58
CA SER A 133 -26.06 -15.15 19.85
C SER A 133 -25.61 -14.34 21.06
N ASN A 134 -24.53 -13.56 20.92
CA ASN A 134 -24.07 -12.57 21.90
C ASN A 134 -24.88 -11.27 21.76
N SER A 135 -25.36 -10.71 22.88
CA SER A 135 -26.14 -9.46 22.89
C SER A 135 -25.35 -8.25 22.44
N ASP A 136 -24.05 -8.23 22.73
CA ASP A 136 -23.18 -7.08 22.48
C ASP A 136 -22.95 -6.92 20.96
N PHE A 137 -23.07 -8.01 20.20
CA PHE A 137 -22.97 -8.00 18.74
C PHE A 137 -24.24 -7.49 18.04
N ARG A 138 -25.31 -7.22 18.79
CA ARG A 138 -26.59 -6.70 18.26
C ARG A 138 -26.69 -5.19 18.36
N GLY A 139 -25.63 -4.50 18.79
CA GLY A 139 -25.58 -3.04 18.88
C GLY A 139 -25.67 -2.38 17.51
N THR A 140 -26.20 -1.16 17.44
CA THR A 140 -26.17 -0.35 16.21
C THR A 140 -24.87 0.44 16.13
N GLY A 141 -24.48 0.87 14.95
CA GLY A 141 -23.35 1.79 14.76
C GLY A 141 -22.32 1.24 13.81
N PHE A 142 -21.25 2.01 13.62
CA PHE A 142 -20.12 1.58 12.81
C PHE A 142 -19.09 0.86 13.67
N PRO A 143 -18.30 -0.06 13.08
CA PRO A 143 -17.18 -0.71 13.75
C PRO A 143 -16.28 0.28 14.49
N GLN A 144 -15.97 0.01 15.75
CA GLN A 144 -15.03 0.81 16.52
C GLN A 144 -14.01 -0.07 17.26
N ASN A 145 -12.82 0.46 17.47
CA ASN A 145 -11.80 -0.15 18.33
C ASN A 145 -11.80 0.57 19.69
N GLY A 146 -11.89 -0.14 20.83
CA GLY A 146 -11.93 0.55 22.12
C GLY A 146 -12.50 -0.21 23.33
N ASP A 147 -12.63 0.51 24.45
CA ASP A 147 -12.74 -0.03 25.82
C ASP A 147 -14.15 -0.48 26.27
N ALA A 148 -15.22 -0.12 25.57
CA ALA A 148 -16.55 -0.66 25.86
C ALA A 148 -16.64 -2.10 25.31
N GLY A 149 -17.43 -3.00 25.91
CA GLY A 149 -17.64 -4.35 25.37
C GLY A 149 -18.36 -4.39 24.02
N GLU A 150 -18.63 -3.24 23.42
CA GLU A 150 -19.50 -3.05 22.27
C GLU A 150 -18.65 -2.87 20.99
N PRO A 151 -18.76 -3.78 20.01
CA PRO A 151 -18.02 -3.70 18.74
C PRO A 151 -18.40 -2.50 17.85
N PHE A 152 -19.49 -1.80 18.19
CA PHE A 152 -20.07 -0.70 17.41
C PHE A 152 -20.25 0.57 18.24
N ASP A 153 -20.13 1.72 17.58
CA ASP A 153 -20.14 3.07 18.19
C ASP A 153 -21.51 3.58 18.69
N GLY A 154 -22.60 2.84 18.45
CA GLY A 154 -23.94 3.21 18.88
C GLY A 154 -24.68 4.17 17.94
N VAL A 155 -24.08 4.62 16.83
CA VAL A 155 -24.79 5.43 15.82
C VAL A 155 -25.96 4.63 15.26
N SER A 156 -27.08 5.29 14.99
CA SER A 156 -28.30 4.58 14.54
C SER A 156 -28.77 5.07 13.18
N LEU A 157 -29.59 4.26 12.52
CA LEU A 157 -30.29 4.65 11.28
C LEU A 157 -31.12 5.94 11.43
N GLY A 158 -31.50 6.32 12.65
CA GLY A 158 -32.22 7.57 12.94
C GLY A 158 -31.35 8.83 12.99
N ALA A 159 -30.02 8.69 12.99
CA ALA A 159 -29.09 9.81 12.93
C ALA A 159 -29.17 10.55 11.59
N SER A 160 -28.67 11.78 11.52
CA SER A 160 -28.57 12.51 10.26
C SER A 160 -27.51 11.89 9.34
N GLN A 161 -27.63 12.11 8.03
CA GLN A 161 -26.65 11.60 7.06
C GLN A 161 -25.22 12.06 7.41
N ALA A 162 -25.04 13.34 7.72
CA ALA A 162 -23.72 13.89 8.08
C ALA A 162 -23.13 13.26 9.35
N GLU A 163 -23.95 12.87 10.32
CA GLU A 163 -23.49 12.14 11.51
C GLU A 163 -23.04 10.72 11.15
N ARG A 164 -23.77 10.05 10.25
CA ARG A 164 -23.38 8.72 9.77
C ARG A 164 -22.12 8.77 8.90
N ASP A 165 -22.02 9.73 7.99
CA ASP A 165 -20.83 9.94 7.16
C ASP A 165 -19.59 10.17 8.03
N ALA A 166 -19.69 11.02 9.04
CA ALA A 166 -18.60 11.31 9.96
C ALA A 166 -18.20 10.07 10.79
N ALA A 167 -19.18 9.30 11.26
CA ALA A 167 -18.92 8.10 12.03
C ALA A 167 -18.32 6.96 11.19
N ALA A 168 -18.81 6.76 9.96
CA ALA A 168 -18.23 5.83 9.00
C ALA A 168 -16.78 6.19 8.66
N ALA A 169 -16.47 7.49 8.46
CA ALA A 169 -15.10 7.94 8.23
C ALA A 169 -14.17 7.66 9.42
N VAL A 170 -14.63 7.91 10.65
CA VAL A 170 -13.87 7.53 11.87
C VAL A 170 -13.67 6.02 11.94
N SER A 171 -14.69 5.23 11.59
CA SER A 171 -14.60 3.77 11.55
C SER A 171 -13.52 3.30 10.56
N TYR A 172 -13.46 3.87 9.35
CA TYR A 172 -12.38 3.61 8.38
C TYR A 172 -11.00 3.83 9.00
N ASP A 173 -10.78 5.02 9.58
CA ASP A 173 -9.50 5.43 10.16
C ASP A 173 -9.08 4.53 11.34
N GLU A 174 -10.02 4.07 12.17
CA GLU A 174 -9.71 3.37 13.41
C GLU A 174 -9.60 1.86 13.28
N THR A 175 -10.32 1.24 12.34
CA THR A 175 -10.52 -0.22 12.28
C THR A 175 -9.80 -0.92 11.13
N GLY A 176 -9.27 -0.14 10.18
CA GLY A 176 -8.60 -0.61 8.98
C GLY A 176 -9.53 -1.24 7.95
N PHE A 177 -10.86 -1.06 8.06
CA PHE A 177 -11.75 -1.40 6.95
C PHE A 177 -11.28 -0.67 5.69
N GLY A 178 -11.26 -1.36 4.55
CA GLY A 178 -10.69 -0.81 3.30
C GLY A 178 -9.17 -0.97 3.16
N GLU A 179 -8.46 -1.45 4.19
CA GLU A 179 -7.05 -1.82 4.14
C GLU A 179 -6.89 -3.36 4.07
N GLY A 180 -5.97 -3.84 3.24
CA GLY A 180 -5.68 -5.28 3.05
C GLY A 180 -6.60 -6.01 2.06
N ASP A 181 -6.32 -7.30 1.83
CA ASP A 181 -7.00 -8.09 0.79
C ASP A 181 -8.52 -8.17 0.98
N ALA A 182 -9.26 -8.07 -0.12
CA ALA A 182 -10.69 -8.37 -0.13
C ALA A 182 -10.95 -9.85 0.20
N ALA A 183 -12.12 -10.14 0.76
CA ALA A 183 -12.58 -11.50 0.99
C ALA A 183 -13.96 -11.71 0.35
N THR A 184 -14.17 -12.90 -0.20
CA THR A 184 -15.50 -13.33 -0.65
C THR A 184 -16.07 -14.31 0.36
N ILE A 185 -17.27 -14.00 0.87
CA ILE A 185 -18.08 -14.94 1.65
C ILE A 185 -19.08 -15.67 0.76
N PHE A 186 -19.42 -16.91 1.11
CA PHE A 186 -20.35 -17.78 0.40
C PHE A 186 -21.35 -18.38 1.36
N THR A 187 -22.59 -18.58 0.90
CA THR A 187 -23.56 -19.38 1.64
C THR A 187 -23.22 -20.86 1.52
N GLU A 188 -23.47 -21.62 2.59
CA GLU A 188 -23.34 -23.08 2.57
C GLU A 188 -24.22 -23.73 1.50
N ASN A 189 -25.41 -23.17 1.26
CA ASN A 189 -26.33 -23.62 0.23
C ASN A 189 -25.73 -23.47 -1.17
N TYR A 190 -25.13 -22.31 -1.46
CA TYR A 190 -24.50 -22.03 -2.74
C TYR A 190 -23.28 -22.93 -3.00
N LEU A 191 -22.39 -23.10 -2.02
CA LEU A 191 -21.23 -23.98 -2.20
C LEU A 191 -21.63 -25.45 -2.36
N THR A 192 -22.70 -25.88 -1.69
CA THR A 192 -23.23 -27.25 -1.87
C THR A 192 -23.79 -27.43 -3.28
N TYR A 193 -24.55 -26.46 -3.77
CA TYR A 193 -25.01 -26.42 -5.15
C TYR A 193 -23.82 -26.47 -6.15
N LEU A 194 -22.81 -25.63 -5.91
CA LEU A 194 -21.65 -25.48 -6.79
C LEU A 194 -20.85 -26.79 -6.94
N ARG A 195 -20.83 -27.62 -5.90
CA ARG A 195 -20.04 -28.87 -5.92
C ARG A 195 -20.84 -30.08 -6.36
N ASP A 196 -22.10 -30.19 -5.94
CA ASP A 196 -22.84 -31.45 -6.01
C ASP A 196 -24.07 -31.41 -6.93
N PHE A 197 -24.51 -30.24 -7.39
CA PHE A 197 -25.77 -30.07 -8.12
C PHE A 197 -25.63 -29.29 -9.43
N GLN A 198 -24.41 -29.20 -9.97
CA GLN A 198 -24.16 -28.59 -11.27
C GLN A 198 -24.54 -29.54 -12.41
N GLU A 199 -25.84 -29.62 -12.69
CA GLU A 199 -26.31 -30.29 -13.89
C GLU A 199 -26.13 -29.37 -15.11
N PRO A 200 -25.47 -29.85 -16.18
CA PRO A 200 -25.23 -29.05 -17.37
C PRO A 200 -26.55 -28.80 -18.12
N ILE A 201 -26.87 -27.52 -18.31
CA ILE A 201 -27.97 -27.06 -19.14
C ILE A 201 -27.47 -26.20 -20.30
N GLN A 202 -28.28 -26.09 -21.35
CA GLN A 202 -27.98 -25.20 -22.47
C GLN A 202 -28.56 -23.82 -22.20
N ARG A 203 -27.70 -22.78 -22.22
CA ARG A 203 -28.10 -21.38 -22.06
C ARG A 203 -27.48 -20.51 -23.15
N GLN A 204 -28.11 -19.38 -23.45
CA GLN A 204 -27.50 -18.39 -24.33
C GLN A 204 -26.31 -17.72 -23.62
N ARG A 205 -25.16 -17.58 -24.29
CA ARG A 205 -23.97 -16.90 -23.73
C ARG A 205 -24.27 -15.52 -23.16
N ILE A 206 -25.11 -14.74 -23.84
CA ILE A 206 -25.50 -13.41 -23.36
C ILE A 206 -26.35 -13.47 -22.08
N ALA A 207 -27.16 -14.51 -21.89
CA ALA A 207 -27.89 -14.68 -20.65
C ALA A 207 -26.91 -14.97 -19.50
N ILE A 208 -25.90 -15.82 -19.74
CA ILE A 208 -24.83 -16.08 -18.79
C ILE A 208 -24.08 -14.78 -18.45
N ALA A 209 -23.60 -14.04 -19.45
CA ALA A 209 -22.87 -12.80 -19.22
C ALA A 209 -23.69 -11.75 -18.45
N ARG A 210 -24.98 -11.59 -18.78
CA ARG A 210 -25.89 -10.69 -18.05
C ARG A 210 -26.02 -11.10 -16.59
N ASP A 211 -26.25 -12.38 -16.32
CA ASP A 211 -26.40 -12.89 -14.95
C ASP A 211 -25.10 -12.71 -14.17
N THR A 212 -23.96 -13.10 -14.73
CA THR A 212 -22.66 -12.99 -14.06
C THR A 212 -22.27 -11.55 -13.76
N ILE A 213 -22.46 -10.63 -14.71
CA ILE A 213 -22.18 -9.19 -14.51
C ILE A 213 -23.16 -8.58 -13.51
N THR A 214 -24.45 -8.94 -13.57
CA THR A 214 -25.46 -8.47 -12.61
C THR A 214 -25.12 -8.92 -11.20
N SER A 215 -24.83 -10.21 -11.04
CA SER A 215 -24.39 -10.82 -9.79
C SER A 215 -23.18 -10.07 -9.24
N LEU A 216 -22.15 -9.88 -10.06
CA LEU A 216 -20.93 -9.16 -9.68
C LEU A 216 -21.19 -7.74 -9.18
N ILE A 217 -22.01 -6.97 -9.90
CA ILE A 217 -22.37 -5.59 -9.51
C ILE A 217 -23.10 -5.60 -8.18
N ASN A 218 -23.98 -6.57 -7.93
CA ASN A 218 -24.71 -6.68 -6.67
C ASN A 218 -23.78 -7.09 -5.50
N THR A 219 -22.80 -7.96 -5.76
CA THR A 219 -21.94 -8.54 -4.72
C THR A 219 -20.68 -7.73 -4.41
N THR A 220 -20.42 -6.62 -5.11
CA THR A 220 -19.16 -5.84 -4.97
C THR A 220 -19.46 -4.34 -4.85
N PRO A 221 -20.11 -3.88 -3.77
CA PRO A 221 -20.60 -2.52 -3.68
C PRO A 221 -19.53 -1.43 -3.54
N GLY A 222 -18.33 -1.75 -3.05
CA GLY A 222 -17.21 -0.82 -2.85
C GLY A 222 -16.41 -0.47 -4.12
N VAL A 223 -16.96 -0.73 -5.31
CA VAL A 223 -16.31 -0.45 -6.60
C VAL A 223 -17.24 0.38 -7.48
N ASP A 224 -16.68 1.41 -8.13
CA ASP A 224 -17.39 2.24 -9.09
C ASP A 224 -17.30 1.67 -10.51
N PHE A 225 -18.44 1.23 -11.03
CA PHE A 225 -18.55 0.58 -12.33
C PHE A 225 -18.98 1.56 -13.45
N GLY A 226 -18.38 1.38 -14.62
CA GLY A 226 -18.91 1.83 -15.90
C GLY A 226 -19.23 0.64 -16.80
N LEU A 227 -20.01 0.86 -17.85
CA LEU A 227 -20.32 -0.17 -18.84
C LEU A 227 -20.23 0.38 -20.27
N MET A 228 -19.42 -0.29 -21.08
CA MET A 228 -19.32 -0.07 -22.51
C MET A 228 -19.84 -1.32 -23.26
N VAL A 229 -20.50 -1.10 -24.38
CA VAL A 229 -21.05 -2.15 -25.24
C VAL A 229 -20.58 -1.90 -26.67
N PHE A 230 -20.20 -2.95 -27.38
CA PHE A 230 -19.83 -2.86 -28.79
C PHE A 230 -20.97 -2.30 -29.65
N ASN A 231 -20.61 -1.56 -30.70
CA ASN A 231 -21.55 -1.11 -31.71
C ASN A 231 -21.67 -2.12 -32.88
N TYR A 232 -22.68 -1.96 -33.73
CA TYR A 232 -22.86 -2.81 -34.93
C TYR A 232 -21.86 -2.55 -36.05
N ASN A 233 -21.01 -1.52 -35.96
CA ASN A 233 -19.96 -1.22 -36.92
C ASN A 233 -20.38 -1.45 -38.39
N TYR A 234 -21.56 -0.94 -38.81
CA TYR A 234 -22.14 -1.23 -40.14
C TYR A 234 -21.30 -0.65 -41.26
N ASN A 235 -20.57 0.44 -40.97
CA ASN A 235 -19.59 1.03 -41.84
C ASN A 235 -18.35 0.13 -41.92
N SER A 236 -17.99 -0.29 -43.14
CA SER A 236 -16.81 -1.13 -43.41
C SER A 236 -15.87 -0.41 -44.37
N GLY A 237 -15.50 0.82 -44.00
CA GLY A 237 -14.68 1.70 -44.82
C GLY A 237 -13.68 2.50 -43.99
N SER A 238 -12.63 3.00 -44.66
CA SER A 238 -11.50 3.75 -44.08
C SER A 238 -11.86 5.17 -43.56
N SER A 239 -13.11 5.41 -43.17
CA SER A 239 -13.58 6.67 -42.59
C SER A 239 -14.40 6.35 -41.36
N ILE A 240 -13.99 6.92 -40.21
CA ILE A 240 -14.62 6.74 -38.90
C ILE A 240 -16.13 7.00 -39.02
N GLY A 241 -16.90 5.92 -38.92
CA GLY A 241 -18.34 5.89 -38.93
C GLY A 241 -18.91 6.35 -37.59
N SER A 242 -20.21 6.66 -37.59
CA SER A 242 -20.92 7.05 -36.37
C SER A 242 -21.28 5.86 -35.47
N ASP A 243 -20.99 4.64 -35.89
CA ASP A 243 -21.36 3.39 -35.21
C ASP A 243 -20.17 2.42 -35.08
N ASP A 244 -18.95 2.96 -35.15
CA ASP A 244 -17.70 2.23 -34.98
C ASP A 244 -17.34 2.10 -33.48
N GLY A 245 -16.47 1.15 -33.12
CA GLY A 245 -16.05 0.91 -31.74
C GLY A 245 -17.16 0.55 -30.75
N GLY A 246 -17.04 1.09 -29.53
CA GLY A 246 -17.95 0.84 -28.42
C GLY A 246 -18.69 2.10 -27.98
N ARG A 247 -19.87 1.93 -27.38
CA ARG A 247 -20.63 3.01 -26.74
C ARG A 247 -20.70 2.79 -25.24
N ILE A 248 -20.48 3.87 -24.50
CA ILE A 248 -20.60 3.85 -23.05
C ILE A 248 -22.07 4.03 -22.72
N VAL A 249 -22.69 2.97 -22.20
CA VAL A 249 -24.12 2.94 -21.86
C VAL A 249 -24.36 3.30 -20.40
N SER A 250 -23.31 3.27 -19.58
CA SER A 250 -23.30 3.79 -18.21
C SER A 250 -21.90 4.31 -17.88
N GLY A 251 -21.79 5.61 -17.57
CA GLY A 251 -20.55 6.20 -17.08
C GLY A 251 -20.17 5.74 -15.67
N VAL A 252 -18.85 5.65 -15.41
CA VAL A 252 -18.29 5.43 -14.06
C VAL A 252 -18.75 6.55 -13.12
N ARG A 253 -19.30 6.16 -11.98
CA ARG A 253 -19.81 7.05 -10.92
C ARG A 253 -19.91 6.28 -9.62
N GLN A 254 -19.98 7.01 -8.51
CA GLN A 254 -20.23 6.45 -7.19
C GLN A 254 -21.40 5.46 -7.20
N MET A 255 -21.16 4.21 -6.79
CA MET A 255 -22.14 3.12 -6.90
C MET A 255 -23.19 3.10 -5.78
N THR A 256 -23.95 4.19 -5.67
CA THR A 256 -25.16 4.27 -4.82
C THR A 256 -26.25 3.30 -5.27
N ASP A 257 -27.20 2.92 -4.40
CA ASP A 257 -28.30 1.99 -4.75
C ASP A 257 -29.08 2.38 -6.02
N PRO A 258 -29.46 3.66 -6.25
CA PRO A 258 -30.13 4.05 -7.48
C PRO A 258 -29.25 3.88 -8.72
N ASN A 259 -27.94 4.18 -8.61
CA ASN A 259 -26.99 4.01 -9.71
C ASN A 259 -26.76 2.53 -10.01
N ARG A 260 -26.64 1.70 -8.97
CA ARG A 260 -26.52 0.24 -9.08
C ARG A 260 -27.73 -0.37 -9.77
N ALA A 261 -28.94 -0.03 -9.32
CA ALA A 261 -30.19 -0.51 -9.93
C ALA A 261 -30.30 -0.09 -11.41
N ALA A 262 -29.89 1.14 -11.75
CA ALA A 262 -29.88 1.62 -13.13
C ALA A 262 -28.86 0.88 -14.02
N LEU A 263 -27.68 0.54 -13.46
CA LEU A 263 -26.67 -0.23 -14.16
C LEU A 263 -27.12 -1.68 -14.38
N VAL A 264 -27.68 -2.34 -13.36
CA VAL A 264 -28.26 -3.69 -13.45
C VAL A 264 -29.40 -3.74 -14.48
N ASP A 265 -30.30 -2.76 -14.47
CA ASP A 265 -31.34 -2.65 -15.49
C ASP A 265 -30.73 -2.52 -16.90
N THR A 266 -29.65 -1.75 -17.04
CA THR A 266 -28.93 -1.59 -18.31
C THR A 266 -28.30 -2.90 -18.78
N VAL A 267 -27.66 -3.65 -17.87
CA VAL A 267 -27.10 -4.99 -18.14
C VAL A 267 -28.20 -5.95 -18.57
N SER A 268 -29.34 -5.97 -17.89
CA SER A 268 -30.46 -6.87 -18.20
C SER A 268 -31.00 -6.71 -19.63
N ARG A 269 -30.78 -5.53 -20.26
CA ARG A 269 -31.23 -5.17 -21.60
C ARG A 269 -30.19 -5.41 -22.72
N LEU A 270 -28.99 -5.92 -22.41
CA LEU A 270 -27.88 -6.10 -23.38
C LEU A 270 -28.12 -7.21 -24.41
N ASN A 271 -28.25 -6.92 -25.70
CA ASN A 271 -28.44 -7.94 -26.74
C ASN A 271 -27.12 -8.43 -27.38
N ALA A 272 -27.14 -9.63 -27.98
CA ALA A 272 -25.99 -10.29 -28.61
C ALA A 272 -25.93 -10.09 -30.14
N GLU A 273 -26.19 -8.88 -30.60
CA GLU A 273 -26.44 -8.61 -32.03
C GLU A 273 -25.32 -7.83 -32.74
N THR A 274 -24.15 -7.65 -32.14
CA THR A 274 -23.07 -6.79 -32.68
C THR A 274 -21.94 -7.59 -33.36
N TRP A 275 -20.96 -6.87 -33.93
CA TRP A 275 -19.63 -7.42 -34.26
C TRP A 275 -18.68 -7.25 -33.06
N THR A 276 -17.40 -7.52 -33.25
CA THR A 276 -16.37 -7.56 -32.20
C THR A 276 -15.26 -6.51 -32.42
N PRO A 277 -15.56 -5.19 -32.34
CA PRO A 277 -14.59 -4.10 -32.55
C PRO A 277 -13.75 -3.84 -31.29
N LEU A 278 -12.88 -4.78 -30.90
CA LEU A 278 -12.13 -4.73 -29.64
C LEU A 278 -11.19 -3.51 -29.53
N CYS A 279 -10.30 -3.32 -30.51
CA CYS A 279 -9.32 -2.24 -30.52
C CYS A 279 -10.00 -0.87 -30.56
N GLU A 280 -11.01 -0.72 -31.41
CA GLU A 280 -11.77 0.52 -31.53
C GLU A 280 -12.51 0.86 -30.22
N SER A 281 -13.04 -0.16 -29.53
CA SER A 281 -13.73 0.02 -28.25
C SER A 281 -12.78 0.41 -27.12
N LEU A 282 -11.60 -0.23 -27.02
CA LEU A 282 -10.57 0.16 -26.06
C LEU A 282 -10.09 1.60 -26.33
N PHE A 283 -9.97 2.00 -27.59
CA PHE A 283 -9.63 3.37 -27.94
C PHE A 283 -10.75 4.37 -27.62
N GLU A 284 -12.02 4.00 -27.70
CA GLU A 284 -13.11 4.86 -27.20
C GLU A 284 -13.05 4.97 -25.66
N ALA A 285 -12.64 3.90 -24.96
CA ALA A 285 -12.47 3.92 -23.50
C ALA A 285 -11.33 4.86 -23.08
N TYR A 286 -10.19 4.82 -23.79
CA TYR A 286 -9.13 5.82 -23.69
C TYR A 286 -9.69 7.23 -23.73
N ARG A 287 -10.51 7.55 -24.74
CA ARG A 287 -11.09 8.89 -24.89
C ARG A 287 -12.03 9.27 -23.77
N TYR A 288 -12.73 8.31 -23.17
CA TYR A 288 -13.56 8.58 -22.01
C TYR A 288 -12.71 8.96 -20.80
N TYR A 289 -11.67 8.18 -20.51
CA TYR A 289 -10.73 8.48 -19.42
C TYR A 289 -9.93 9.77 -19.65
N SER A 290 -9.54 10.07 -20.89
CA SER A 290 -8.80 11.29 -21.23
C SER A 290 -9.68 12.54 -21.37
N GLY A 291 -11.01 12.42 -21.24
CA GLY A 291 -11.93 13.53 -21.54
C GLY A 291 -11.89 13.99 -23.02
N GLY A 292 -11.49 13.11 -23.92
CA GLY A 292 -11.29 13.34 -25.35
C GLY A 292 -12.58 13.53 -26.16
N ALA A 293 -12.43 13.68 -27.49
CA ALA A 293 -13.56 13.88 -28.39
C ALA A 293 -14.36 12.58 -28.62
N VAL A 294 -15.68 12.63 -28.53
CA VAL A 294 -16.50 11.44 -28.77
C VAL A 294 -16.49 11.08 -30.27
N LEU A 295 -16.11 9.84 -30.60
CA LEU A 295 -16.10 9.34 -31.98
C LEU A 295 -17.39 8.55 -32.25
N GLY A 296 -17.37 7.25 -31.94
CA GLY A 296 -18.49 6.31 -32.09
C GLY A 296 -19.33 6.18 -30.83
N GLY A 297 -18.83 6.62 -29.67
CA GLY A 297 -19.39 6.24 -28.38
C GLY A 297 -20.66 6.97 -27.94
N ASN A 298 -21.14 7.98 -28.67
CA ASN A 298 -22.42 8.67 -28.40
C ASN A 298 -23.47 8.55 -29.51
N LYS A 299 -23.18 7.87 -30.62
CA LYS A 299 -24.05 7.86 -31.82
C LYS A 299 -24.72 6.50 -32.05
N ALA A 300 -25.31 5.98 -30.99
CA ALA A 300 -26.02 4.71 -30.96
C ALA A 300 -27.22 4.60 -31.94
N GLY A 301 -27.64 5.65 -32.65
CA GLY A 301 -28.81 5.58 -33.53
C GLY A 301 -30.04 5.05 -32.79
N SER A 302 -30.60 3.91 -33.23
CA SER A 302 -31.68 3.17 -32.56
C SER A 302 -31.20 1.95 -31.77
N GLN A 303 -29.90 1.79 -31.54
CA GLN A 303 -29.30 0.68 -30.79
C GLN A 303 -29.66 0.80 -29.31
N THR A 304 -29.90 -0.35 -28.68
CA THR A 304 -30.27 -0.45 -27.26
C THR A 304 -29.27 -1.34 -26.52
N PRO A 305 -28.77 -0.94 -25.33
CA PRO A 305 -29.05 0.31 -24.61
C PRO A 305 -28.47 1.55 -25.33
N ALA A 306 -29.07 2.73 -25.14
CA ALA A 306 -28.55 3.98 -25.69
C ALA A 306 -27.27 4.41 -24.95
N ALA A 307 -26.43 5.21 -25.61
CA ALA A 307 -25.26 5.81 -24.96
C ALA A 307 -25.68 6.75 -23.82
N ASP A 308 -24.88 6.79 -22.77
CA ASP A 308 -25.09 7.65 -21.62
C ASP A 308 -24.79 9.12 -21.98
N ALA A 309 -25.83 9.94 -22.02
CA ALA A 309 -25.68 11.36 -22.35
C ALA A 309 -25.02 12.17 -21.21
N SER A 310 -25.08 11.71 -19.95
CA SER A 310 -24.59 12.49 -18.81
C SER A 310 -23.08 12.60 -18.73
N ILE A 311 -22.35 11.71 -19.43
CA ILE A 311 -20.89 11.72 -19.49
C ILE A 311 -20.33 12.51 -20.68
N THR A 312 -21.16 13.32 -21.35
CA THR A 312 -20.71 14.12 -22.48
C THR A 312 -21.01 15.59 -22.26
N ASN A 313 -20.06 16.45 -22.63
CA ASN A 313 -20.25 17.89 -22.69
C ASN A 313 -19.95 18.37 -24.13
N GLY A 314 -21.02 18.58 -24.90
CA GLY A 314 -20.90 18.89 -26.33
C GLY A 314 -20.37 17.70 -27.12
N SER A 315 -19.16 17.81 -27.66
CA SER A 315 -18.51 16.76 -28.46
C SER A 315 -17.39 16.03 -27.71
N ARG A 316 -17.26 16.21 -26.39
CA ARG A 316 -16.21 15.61 -25.57
C ARG A 316 -16.79 14.82 -24.41
N TYR A 317 -16.02 13.85 -23.93
CA TYR A 317 -16.31 13.13 -22.71
C TYR A 317 -16.02 13.97 -21.47
N VAL A 318 -16.80 13.74 -20.42
CA VAL A 318 -16.48 14.14 -19.04
C VAL A 318 -15.71 12.98 -18.42
N SER A 319 -14.41 13.17 -18.17
CA SER A 319 -13.55 12.13 -17.61
C SER A 319 -14.00 11.76 -16.19
N PRO A 320 -14.00 10.46 -15.83
CA PRO A 320 -14.23 10.01 -14.47
C PRO A 320 -12.97 10.07 -13.59
N MET A 321 -11.78 10.35 -14.14
CA MET A 321 -10.52 10.36 -13.39
C MET A 321 -10.44 11.52 -12.41
N GLN A 322 -9.78 11.29 -11.27
CA GLN A 322 -9.54 12.28 -10.23
C GLN A 322 -8.03 12.51 -10.00
N GLY A 323 -7.66 13.67 -9.47
CA GLY A 323 -6.28 13.94 -9.08
C GLY A 323 -5.84 13.04 -7.91
N CYS A 324 -4.57 12.62 -7.89
CA CYS A 324 -4.01 11.66 -6.92
C CYS A 324 -4.54 10.22 -7.03
N GLN A 325 -5.29 9.88 -8.08
CA GLN A 325 -5.62 8.49 -8.43
C GLN A 325 -4.61 8.00 -9.49
N PRO A 326 -3.62 7.16 -9.13
CA PRO A 326 -2.56 6.76 -10.07
C PRO A 326 -3.05 5.78 -11.15
N GLN A 327 -4.13 5.03 -10.87
CA GLN A 327 -4.59 3.94 -11.74
C GLN A 327 -6.12 3.91 -11.89
N SER A 328 -6.55 3.60 -13.10
CA SER A 328 -7.92 3.21 -13.48
C SER A 328 -7.88 1.86 -14.20
N TYR A 329 -9.02 1.19 -14.34
CA TYR A 329 -9.07 -0.19 -14.83
C TYR A 329 -10.09 -0.38 -15.95
N VAL A 330 -9.74 -1.19 -16.95
CA VAL A 330 -10.63 -1.66 -18.02
C VAL A 330 -10.63 -3.18 -18.02
N ILE A 331 -11.82 -3.78 -18.04
CA ILE A 331 -12.01 -5.23 -18.19
C ILE A 331 -12.68 -5.46 -19.54
N LEU A 332 -11.95 -6.04 -20.49
CA LEU A 332 -12.44 -6.32 -21.83
C LEU A 332 -12.92 -7.77 -21.92
N ILE A 333 -14.23 -7.97 -22.10
CA ILE A 333 -14.86 -9.30 -22.19
C ILE A 333 -15.32 -9.54 -23.63
N THR A 334 -14.89 -10.64 -24.25
CA THR A 334 -15.24 -10.97 -25.64
C THR A 334 -15.47 -12.47 -25.82
N ASP A 335 -16.34 -12.88 -26.75
CA ASP A 335 -16.60 -14.29 -27.05
C ASP A 335 -15.85 -14.82 -28.28
N GLY A 336 -14.98 -14.01 -28.90
CA GLY A 336 -14.23 -14.40 -30.09
C GLY A 336 -13.26 -13.34 -30.61
N GLU A 337 -12.69 -13.62 -31.77
CA GLU A 337 -11.71 -12.76 -32.47
C GLU A 337 -12.30 -11.39 -32.86
N PRO A 338 -11.46 -10.35 -32.96
CA PRO A 338 -11.89 -9.05 -33.46
C PRO A 338 -12.47 -9.16 -34.88
N THR A 339 -13.65 -8.57 -35.08
CA THR A 339 -14.30 -8.49 -36.40
C THR A 339 -14.81 -7.09 -36.64
N ARG A 340 -14.47 -6.53 -37.81
CA ARG A 340 -14.64 -5.09 -38.11
C ARG A 340 -13.98 -4.24 -37.01
N ASP A 341 -12.65 -4.21 -36.99
CA ASP A 341 -11.86 -3.62 -35.90
C ASP A 341 -10.66 -2.80 -36.41
N ASN A 342 -10.82 -2.11 -37.55
CA ASN A 342 -9.71 -1.40 -38.21
C ASN A 342 -10.07 0.02 -38.69
N SER A 343 -11.27 0.51 -38.38
CA SER A 343 -11.71 1.85 -38.77
C SER A 343 -10.90 2.94 -38.06
N TYR A 344 -10.37 2.67 -36.87
CA TYR A 344 -9.61 3.63 -36.07
C TYR A 344 -8.09 3.56 -36.28
N ASP A 345 -7.55 2.56 -36.98
CA ASP A 345 -6.09 2.30 -37.08
C ASP A 345 -5.25 3.51 -37.48
N SER A 346 -5.73 4.30 -38.45
CA SER A 346 -5.00 5.48 -38.91
C SER A 346 -5.00 6.58 -37.85
N LEU A 347 -6.10 6.73 -37.10
CA LEU A 347 -6.21 7.69 -36.02
C LEU A 347 -5.38 7.26 -34.81
N ILE A 348 -5.51 6.00 -34.38
CA ILE A 348 -4.76 5.39 -33.28
C ILE A 348 -3.25 5.60 -33.48
N ARG A 349 -2.73 5.25 -34.66
CA ARG A 349 -1.30 5.47 -34.98
C ARG A 349 -0.89 6.94 -34.94
N SER A 350 -1.75 7.83 -35.44
CA SER A 350 -1.42 9.27 -35.47
C SER A 350 -1.52 9.94 -34.11
N GLU A 351 -2.44 9.52 -33.25
CA GLU A 351 -2.77 10.17 -31.98
C GLU A 351 -1.94 9.61 -30.83
N LEU A 352 -1.81 8.27 -30.75
CA LEU A 352 -1.01 7.61 -29.72
C LEU A 352 0.46 7.41 -30.17
N GLY A 353 0.80 7.76 -31.42
CA GLY A 353 2.15 7.58 -31.95
C GLY A 353 2.54 6.13 -32.23
N LEU A 354 1.55 5.21 -32.32
CA LEU A 354 1.81 3.79 -32.56
C LEU A 354 2.34 3.51 -33.98
N SER A 355 3.22 2.54 -34.08
CA SER A 355 3.93 2.08 -35.27
C SER A 355 3.47 0.68 -35.71
N GLY A 356 3.97 0.18 -36.85
CA GLY A 356 3.62 -1.17 -37.32
C GLY A 356 3.99 -2.30 -36.36
N SER A 357 4.99 -2.13 -35.49
CA SER A 357 5.41 -3.14 -34.51
C SER A 357 4.51 -3.20 -33.27
N ASP A 358 3.66 -2.19 -33.07
CA ASP A 358 2.71 -2.15 -31.96
C ASP A 358 1.42 -2.92 -32.28
N SER A 359 1.30 -3.39 -33.53
CA SER A 359 0.27 -4.35 -33.90
C SER A 359 0.69 -5.76 -33.52
N PHE A 360 -0.24 -6.50 -32.92
CA PHE A 360 -0.14 -7.93 -32.68
C PHE A 360 -1.30 -8.62 -33.39
N ASP A 361 -1.00 -9.72 -34.10
CA ASP A 361 -1.97 -10.48 -34.90
C ASP A 361 -2.88 -9.62 -35.81
N GLY A 362 -2.32 -8.56 -36.39
CA GLY A 362 -3.04 -7.65 -37.28
C GLY A 362 -4.00 -6.68 -36.60
N SER A 363 -4.02 -6.61 -35.26
CA SER A 363 -4.79 -5.63 -34.47
C SER A 363 -3.85 -4.70 -33.69
N TYR A 364 -4.28 -3.48 -33.42
CA TYR A 364 -3.57 -2.52 -32.55
C TYR A 364 -4.01 -2.62 -31.08
N LEU A 365 -4.90 -3.55 -30.72
CA LEU A 365 -5.48 -3.68 -29.39
C LEU A 365 -4.40 -3.71 -28.28
N ALA A 366 -3.40 -4.58 -28.42
CA ALA A 366 -2.32 -4.70 -27.45
C ALA A 366 -1.42 -3.45 -27.38
N GLY A 367 -1.20 -2.79 -28.52
CA GLY A 367 -0.48 -1.51 -28.57
C GLY A 367 -1.22 -0.37 -27.87
N VAL A 368 -2.56 -0.31 -28.01
CA VAL A 368 -3.39 0.67 -27.29
C VAL A 368 -3.35 0.40 -25.78
N ALA A 369 -3.49 -0.86 -25.36
CA ALA A 369 -3.40 -1.23 -23.94
C ALA A 369 -2.04 -0.89 -23.33
N GLY A 370 -0.94 -1.19 -24.04
CA GLY A 370 0.41 -0.78 -23.61
C GLY A 370 0.57 0.72 -23.48
N TRP A 371 0.07 1.49 -24.46
CA TRP A 371 0.12 2.93 -24.40
C TRP A 371 -0.61 3.48 -23.16
N LEU A 372 -1.80 2.94 -22.85
CA LEU A 372 -2.61 3.33 -21.70
C LEU A 372 -1.94 3.06 -20.35
N GLN A 373 -1.06 2.07 -20.27
CA GLN A 373 -0.33 1.74 -19.06
C GLN A 373 1.01 2.49 -18.94
N GLU A 374 1.62 2.83 -20.06
CA GLU A 374 2.94 3.48 -20.06
C GLU A 374 2.86 5.01 -20.08
N ASN A 375 1.72 5.59 -20.46
CA ASN A 375 1.55 7.03 -20.65
C ASN A 375 0.48 7.59 -19.72
N ASP A 376 0.60 8.89 -19.44
CA ASP A 376 -0.44 9.63 -18.75
C ASP A 376 -1.65 9.82 -19.68
N VAL A 377 -2.80 9.25 -19.29
CA VAL A 377 -4.02 9.26 -20.06
C VAL A 377 -4.73 10.62 -19.99
N ASN A 378 -4.54 11.40 -18.93
CA ASN A 378 -5.22 12.68 -18.74
C ASN A 378 -4.29 13.78 -18.19
N ASP A 379 -3.59 14.44 -19.11
CA ASP A 379 -2.62 15.51 -18.81
C ASP A 379 -3.22 16.79 -18.17
N GLU A 380 -4.54 16.88 -18.02
CA GLU A 380 -5.21 17.98 -17.30
C GLU A 380 -5.24 17.77 -15.78
N LEU A 381 -4.98 16.56 -15.29
CA LEU A 381 -4.98 16.21 -13.87
C LEU A 381 -3.54 16.14 -13.32
N GLN A 382 -3.41 16.23 -11.99
CA GLN A 382 -2.10 16.19 -11.33
C GLN A 382 -1.64 14.75 -11.11
N GLY A 383 -0.42 14.44 -11.55
CA GLY A 383 0.19 13.09 -11.51
C GLY A 383 -0.07 12.34 -12.82
N ASN A 384 0.42 11.10 -12.94
CA ASN A 384 0.13 10.27 -14.13
C ASN A 384 -1.08 9.39 -13.88
N GLN A 385 -2.09 9.47 -14.74
CA GLN A 385 -3.24 8.59 -14.69
C GLN A 385 -3.04 7.47 -15.71
N LYS A 386 -2.70 6.29 -15.21
CA LYS A 386 -2.55 5.08 -16.04
C LYS A 386 -3.85 4.29 -16.07
N VAL A 387 -4.05 3.49 -17.12
CA VAL A 387 -5.18 2.55 -17.22
C VAL A 387 -4.67 1.13 -17.40
N VAL A 388 -4.95 0.27 -16.42
CA VAL A 388 -4.64 -1.16 -16.46
C VAL A 388 -5.74 -1.91 -17.20
N THR A 389 -5.35 -2.79 -18.13
CA THR A 389 -6.31 -3.53 -18.97
C THR A 389 -6.27 -5.03 -18.69
N TYR A 390 -7.39 -5.57 -18.26
CA TYR A 390 -7.65 -7.01 -18.13
C TYR A 390 -8.46 -7.52 -19.32
N THR A 391 -8.25 -8.78 -19.69
CA THR A 391 -8.98 -9.40 -20.81
C THR A 391 -9.60 -10.73 -20.39
N ILE A 392 -10.84 -10.98 -20.85
CA ILE A 392 -11.56 -12.23 -20.63
C ILE A 392 -12.04 -12.80 -21.96
N GLY A 393 -11.57 -14.00 -22.28
CA GLY A 393 -12.04 -14.80 -23.41
C GLY A 393 -13.23 -15.68 -23.00
N PHE A 394 -14.45 -15.23 -23.30
CA PHE A 394 -15.70 -15.86 -22.89
C PHE A 394 -16.36 -16.69 -24.01
N SER A 395 -15.79 -17.85 -24.34
CA SER A 395 -16.40 -19.03 -24.98
C SER A 395 -15.32 -19.93 -25.60
N GLN A 396 -15.69 -21.10 -26.13
CA GLN A 396 -14.79 -21.89 -26.99
C GLN A 396 -14.29 -21.12 -28.22
N GLY A 397 -15.08 -20.17 -28.76
CA GLY A 397 -14.67 -19.32 -29.88
C GLY A 397 -13.67 -18.23 -29.49
N ALA A 398 -13.52 -17.95 -28.19
CA ALA A 398 -12.51 -17.02 -27.69
C ALA A 398 -11.11 -17.64 -27.66
N ALA A 399 -10.98 -18.97 -27.77
CA ALA A 399 -9.69 -19.65 -27.84
C ALA A 399 -8.85 -19.18 -29.04
N ASP A 400 -9.50 -18.86 -30.16
CA ASP A 400 -8.84 -18.34 -31.36
C ASP A 400 -8.30 -16.91 -31.12
N ALA A 401 -8.95 -16.13 -30.25
CA ALA A 401 -8.53 -14.77 -29.87
C ALA A 401 -7.52 -14.74 -28.69
N ALA A 402 -7.27 -15.88 -28.05
CA ALA A 402 -6.56 -15.94 -26.76
C ALA A 402 -5.16 -15.29 -26.82
N ALA A 403 -4.39 -15.56 -27.88
CA ALA A 403 -3.04 -14.99 -28.03
C ALA A 403 -3.06 -13.45 -28.08
N LEU A 404 -4.04 -12.86 -28.79
CA LEU A 404 -4.19 -11.40 -28.84
C LEU A 404 -4.63 -10.83 -27.49
N LEU A 405 -5.56 -11.51 -26.80
CA LEU A 405 -6.07 -11.08 -25.50
C LEU A 405 -5.00 -11.17 -24.39
N GLU A 406 -4.18 -12.23 -24.42
CA GLU A 406 -3.05 -12.43 -23.51
C GLU A 406 -1.98 -11.34 -23.72
N GLU A 407 -1.58 -11.09 -24.96
CA GLU A 407 -0.65 -10.01 -25.28
C GLU A 407 -1.21 -8.63 -24.88
N THR A 408 -2.52 -8.43 -25.04
CA THR A 408 -3.20 -7.19 -24.65
C THR A 408 -3.16 -6.96 -23.14
N ALA A 409 -3.50 -7.98 -22.34
CA ALA A 409 -3.42 -7.89 -20.89
C ALA A 409 -1.98 -7.68 -20.42
N LEU A 410 -1.03 -8.42 -20.99
CA LEU A 410 0.39 -8.32 -20.67
C LEU A 410 0.93 -6.90 -20.87
N ARG A 411 0.70 -6.29 -22.04
CA ARG A 411 1.11 -4.91 -22.32
C ARG A 411 0.32 -3.90 -21.49
N GLY A 412 -0.96 -4.18 -21.27
CA GLY A 412 -1.86 -3.36 -20.45
C GLY A 412 -1.63 -3.45 -18.94
N GLY A 413 -0.65 -4.22 -18.46
CA GLY A 413 -0.32 -4.37 -17.04
C GLY A 413 -1.32 -5.21 -16.23
N GLY A 414 -2.25 -5.90 -16.89
CA GLY A 414 -3.25 -6.78 -16.27
C GLY A 414 -3.01 -8.26 -16.58
N GLN A 415 -4.03 -9.09 -16.36
CA GLN A 415 -4.03 -10.53 -16.63
C GLN A 415 -5.13 -10.95 -17.61
N TYR A 416 -4.87 -12.04 -18.34
CA TYR A 416 -5.85 -12.69 -19.22
C TYR A 416 -6.51 -13.88 -18.52
N TYR A 417 -7.83 -13.99 -18.68
CA TYR A 417 -8.59 -15.12 -18.16
C TYR A 417 -9.41 -15.79 -19.25
N ALA A 418 -9.36 -17.13 -19.27
CA ALA A 418 -10.20 -17.94 -20.13
C ALA A 418 -11.47 -18.35 -19.37
N ALA A 419 -12.63 -18.10 -19.96
CA ALA A 419 -13.93 -18.41 -19.37
C ALA A 419 -14.79 -19.22 -20.35
N GLU A 420 -14.79 -20.54 -20.20
CA GLU A 420 -15.58 -21.41 -21.09
C GLU A 420 -17.06 -21.50 -20.69
N ASP A 421 -17.38 -21.15 -19.44
CA ASP A 421 -18.73 -21.19 -18.88
C ASP A 421 -19.01 -20.04 -17.88
N ALA A 422 -20.21 -20.06 -17.30
CA ALA A 422 -20.67 -19.05 -16.36
C ALA A 422 -19.81 -18.94 -15.09
N LEU A 423 -19.32 -20.09 -14.59
CA LEU A 423 -18.55 -20.16 -13.35
C LEU A 423 -17.12 -19.68 -13.57
N ALA A 424 -16.50 -20.06 -14.67
CA ALA A 424 -15.18 -19.58 -15.05
C ALA A 424 -15.19 -18.05 -15.29
N LEU A 425 -16.22 -17.52 -15.96
CA LEU A 425 -16.39 -16.07 -16.13
C LEU A 425 -16.55 -15.37 -14.78
N GLN A 426 -17.32 -15.98 -13.90
CA GLN A 426 -17.57 -15.47 -12.56
C GLN A 426 -16.28 -15.44 -11.71
N GLY A 427 -15.51 -16.53 -11.69
CA GLY A 427 -14.25 -16.62 -10.97
C GLY A 427 -13.23 -15.63 -11.50
N SER A 428 -13.07 -15.54 -12.82
CA SER A 428 -12.16 -14.59 -13.48
C SER A 428 -12.43 -13.15 -13.05
N LEU A 429 -13.71 -12.73 -13.07
CA LEU A 429 -14.09 -11.39 -12.64
C LEU A 429 -13.77 -11.17 -11.16
N GLN A 430 -14.04 -12.13 -10.28
CA GLN A 430 -13.71 -12.00 -8.85
C GLN A 430 -12.21 -11.80 -8.62
N GLN A 431 -11.37 -12.57 -9.32
CA GLN A 431 -9.91 -12.45 -9.20
C GLN A 431 -9.43 -11.04 -9.59
N ILE A 432 -9.93 -10.51 -10.72
CA ILE A 432 -9.60 -9.15 -11.17
C ILE A 432 -9.95 -8.10 -10.12
N PHE A 433 -11.13 -8.17 -9.50
CA PHE A 433 -11.52 -7.16 -8.50
C PHE A 433 -10.76 -7.29 -7.18
N SER A 434 -10.38 -8.50 -6.78
CA SER A 434 -9.49 -8.68 -5.63
C SER A 434 -8.13 -8.01 -5.85
N GLU A 435 -7.57 -8.10 -7.06
CA GLU A 435 -6.32 -7.42 -7.43
C GLU A 435 -6.46 -5.90 -7.48
N ILE A 436 -7.56 -5.39 -8.07
CA ILE A 436 -7.85 -3.95 -8.17
C ILE A 436 -7.89 -3.25 -6.80
N LEU A 437 -8.27 -3.98 -5.74
CA LEU A 437 -8.39 -3.45 -4.39
C LEU A 437 -7.07 -3.43 -3.59
N ALA A 438 -5.93 -3.85 -4.17
CA ALA A 438 -4.61 -3.83 -3.53
C ALA A 438 -3.67 -2.74 -4.14
N VAL A 439 -3.18 -1.73 -3.38
CA VAL A 439 -2.31 -0.63 -3.90
C VAL A 439 -1.12 -0.27 -2.96
N ASN A 440 0.06 0.12 -3.52
CA ASN A 440 1.42 0.23 -2.90
C ASN A 440 2.19 1.61 -2.96
N SER A 441 2.93 1.93 -1.86
CA SER A 441 4.23 2.67 -1.65
C SER A 441 4.44 4.21 -1.79
N SER A 442 5.29 4.83 -0.92
CA SER A 442 5.59 6.29 -0.80
C SER A 442 7.11 6.59 -0.61
N PHE A 443 7.60 7.78 -1.03
CA PHE A 443 9.03 8.16 -1.04
C PHE A 443 9.47 9.16 0.06
N THR A 444 10.77 9.21 0.37
CA THR A 444 11.44 10.38 1.00
C THR A 444 12.39 11.12 0.05
N SER A 445 12.83 12.34 0.43
CA SER A 445 13.71 13.17 -0.41
C SER A 445 15.09 12.53 -0.62
N PRO A 446 15.62 12.50 -1.86
CA PRO A 446 16.94 11.93 -2.15
C PRO A 446 18.10 12.72 -1.53
N SER A 447 19.24 12.04 -1.37
CA SER A 447 20.50 12.64 -0.91
C SER A 447 21.61 12.45 -1.95
N ILE A 448 22.53 13.41 -2.05
CA ILE A 448 23.69 13.35 -2.95
C ILE A 448 24.94 13.40 -2.07
N ALA A 449 25.90 12.51 -2.31
CA ALA A 449 27.21 12.63 -1.68
C ALA A 449 27.93 13.88 -2.21
N ALA A 450 28.07 14.89 -1.38
CA ALA A 450 29.07 15.93 -1.59
C ALA A 450 30.42 15.40 -1.10
N ASN A 451 31.50 15.67 -1.84
CA ASN A 451 32.83 15.53 -1.27
C ASN A 451 32.90 16.45 -0.03
N SER A 452 33.17 15.87 1.13
CA SER A 452 33.10 16.56 2.44
C SER A 452 34.10 17.73 2.57
N PHE A 453 35.08 17.81 1.67
CA PHE A 453 36.18 18.79 1.69
C PHE A 453 36.12 19.78 0.53
N ASP A 454 35.70 19.30 -0.66
CA ASP A 454 35.47 20.14 -1.83
C ASP A 454 33.98 20.14 -2.20
N ARG A 455 33.24 21.11 -1.64
CA ARG A 455 31.81 21.33 -1.97
C ARG A 455 31.57 21.72 -3.43
N THR A 456 32.61 21.88 -4.26
CA THR A 456 32.50 22.07 -5.72
C THR A 456 32.58 20.77 -6.52
N GLN A 457 32.92 19.65 -5.88
CA GLN A 457 32.91 18.31 -6.47
C GLN A 457 31.85 17.44 -5.79
N THR A 458 30.77 17.16 -6.51
CA THR A 458 29.83 16.10 -6.12
C THR A 458 30.38 14.76 -6.59
N LEU A 459 30.33 13.74 -5.74
CA LEU A 459 30.44 12.37 -6.23
C LEU A 459 29.27 12.11 -7.18
N ASP A 460 29.44 11.19 -8.11
CA ASP A 460 28.40 10.85 -9.09
C ASP A 460 27.31 9.96 -8.48
N ALA A 461 27.24 9.76 -7.16
CA ALA A 461 26.25 8.90 -6.50
C ALA A 461 25.08 9.68 -5.87
N ILE A 462 23.86 9.19 -6.08
CA ILE A 462 22.64 9.60 -5.36
C ILE A 462 22.13 8.42 -4.54
N TYR A 463 21.80 8.67 -3.28
CA TYR A 463 21.19 7.68 -2.40
C TYR A 463 19.74 8.03 -2.10
N TYR A 464 18.85 7.08 -2.34
CA TYR A 464 17.40 7.18 -2.15
C TYR A 464 16.99 6.31 -0.98
N ALA A 465 16.51 6.95 0.09
CA ALA A 465 15.79 6.27 1.16
C ALA A 465 14.33 6.06 0.73
N MET A 466 13.78 4.89 1.05
CA MET A 466 12.47 4.47 0.58
C MET A 466 11.75 3.69 1.68
N PHE A 467 10.42 3.74 1.71
CA PHE A 467 9.60 2.98 2.65
C PHE A 467 8.27 2.52 2.05
N LEU A 468 7.75 1.42 2.58
CA LEU A 468 6.46 0.87 2.21
C LEU A 468 5.48 1.07 3.36
N PRO A 469 4.49 1.98 3.21
CA PRO A 469 3.40 2.13 4.16
C PRO A 469 2.68 0.82 4.41
N SER A 470 2.26 0.62 5.64
CA SER A 470 1.45 -0.49 6.10
C SER A 470 0.38 0.03 7.06
N ASP A 471 -0.69 -0.74 7.26
CA ASP A 471 -1.70 -0.46 8.27
C ASP A 471 -1.23 -0.76 9.71
N ARG A 472 0.04 -1.11 9.88
CA ARG A 472 0.66 -1.52 11.14
C ARG A 472 1.83 -0.60 11.54
N PRO A 473 2.33 -0.69 12.79
CA PRO A 473 3.44 0.13 13.26
C PRO A 473 4.78 -0.15 12.59
N ARG A 474 4.99 -1.35 12.03
CA ARG A 474 6.27 -1.80 11.46
C ARG A 474 6.23 -1.66 9.94
N TRP A 475 6.90 -0.64 9.41
CA TRP A 475 6.97 -0.37 7.98
C TRP A 475 8.33 -0.82 7.43
N ALA A 476 8.33 -1.37 6.22
CA ALA A 476 9.57 -1.76 5.57
C ALA A 476 10.26 -0.54 4.97
N GLY A 477 11.60 -0.54 4.92
CA GLY A 477 12.37 0.49 4.25
C GLY A 477 13.60 -0.04 3.55
N ASN A 478 14.15 0.76 2.64
CA ASN A 478 15.28 0.39 1.80
C ASN A 478 16.11 1.63 1.44
N LEU A 479 17.36 1.40 1.02
CA LEU A 479 18.27 2.43 0.52
C LEU A 479 18.80 1.99 -0.85
N LYS A 480 18.57 2.81 -1.89
CA LYS A 480 19.01 2.53 -3.26
C LYS A 480 20.03 3.54 -3.74
N LYS A 481 20.93 3.13 -4.63
CA LYS A 481 21.95 4.00 -5.25
C LYS A 481 21.72 4.14 -6.75
N LEU A 482 21.79 5.37 -7.23
CA LEU A 482 21.80 5.72 -8.66
C LEU A 482 23.01 6.61 -8.98
N ARG A 483 23.32 6.80 -10.26
CA ARG A 483 24.46 7.62 -10.70
C ARG A 483 24.02 8.90 -11.41
N ILE A 484 24.69 10.02 -11.20
CA ILE A 484 24.56 11.24 -12.01
C ILE A 484 25.60 11.20 -13.12
N ALA A 485 25.14 11.13 -14.36
CA ALA A 485 25.98 11.29 -15.53
C ALA A 485 26.48 12.74 -15.66
N SER A 486 27.57 12.94 -16.40
CA SER A 486 28.20 14.27 -16.60
C SER A 486 27.29 15.31 -17.26
N ASP A 487 26.20 14.88 -17.90
CA ASP A 487 25.18 15.74 -18.51
C ASP A 487 24.01 16.07 -17.56
N GLY A 488 24.07 15.60 -16.31
CA GLY A 488 23.06 15.81 -15.26
C GLY A 488 21.93 14.80 -15.25
N ARG A 489 21.92 13.78 -16.14
CA ARG A 489 20.93 12.70 -16.09
C ARG A 489 21.23 11.75 -14.94
N VAL A 490 20.19 11.23 -14.31
CA VAL A 490 20.31 10.15 -13.33
C VAL A 490 20.18 8.81 -14.06
N GLU A 491 21.16 7.94 -13.90
CA GLU A 491 21.30 6.66 -14.57
C GLU A 491 21.37 5.50 -13.59
N ASP A 492 20.92 4.34 -14.06
CA ASP A 492 20.94 3.07 -13.34
C ASP A 492 22.27 2.33 -13.59
N GLN A 493 22.42 1.11 -13.06
CA GLN A 493 23.66 0.32 -13.25
C GLN A 493 23.95 -0.01 -14.72
N ARG A 494 22.93 -0.01 -15.59
CA ARG A 494 23.01 -0.33 -17.02
C ARG A 494 23.29 0.90 -17.87
N GLY A 495 23.35 2.09 -17.26
CA GLY A 495 23.50 3.38 -17.96
C GLY A 495 22.20 3.91 -18.58
N SER A 496 21.06 3.34 -18.21
CA SER A 496 19.73 3.80 -18.64
C SER A 496 19.24 4.91 -17.71
N VAL A 497 18.38 5.81 -18.22
CA VAL A 497 17.76 6.84 -17.37
C VAL A 497 16.95 6.16 -16.27
N ALA A 498 17.25 6.51 -15.02
CA ALA A 498 16.70 5.84 -13.84
C ALA A 498 15.54 6.59 -13.19
N ILE A 499 15.26 7.82 -13.61
CA ILE A 499 14.20 8.66 -13.06
C ILE A 499 13.15 8.91 -14.14
N ASN A 500 11.90 8.63 -13.83
CA ASN A 500 10.76 8.88 -14.71
C ASN A 500 10.35 10.36 -14.67
N ALA A 501 9.34 10.74 -15.47
CA ALA A 501 8.91 12.13 -15.55
C ALA A 501 8.26 12.65 -14.26
N GLU A 502 7.85 11.75 -13.37
CA GLU A 502 7.22 12.05 -12.07
C GLU A 502 8.28 12.31 -10.98
N GLY A 503 9.55 12.11 -11.29
CA GLY A 503 10.66 12.25 -10.33
C GLY A 503 10.91 11.02 -9.46
N SER A 504 10.25 9.90 -9.77
CA SER A 504 10.37 8.60 -9.12
C SER A 504 11.42 7.72 -9.80
N ILE A 505 11.95 6.72 -9.10
CA ILE A 505 12.79 5.70 -9.74
C ILE A 505 11.93 4.94 -10.75
N ALA A 506 12.37 4.89 -12.01
CA ALA A 506 11.63 4.23 -13.09
C ALA A 506 11.52 2.71 -12.80
N ASP A 507 10.36 2.11 -13.08
CA ASP A 507 10.05 0.73 -12.69
C ASP A 507 11.07 -0.30 -13.22
N GLY A 508 11.56 -0.10 -14.45
CA GLY A 508 12.58 -0.97 -15.07
C GLY A 508 14.03 -0.58 -14.77
N ALA A 509 14.25 0.48 -13.98
CA ALA A 509 15.59 0.87 -13.57
C ALA A 509 16.19 -0.17 -12.63
N CYS A 510 17.44 -0.51 -12.85
CA CYS A 510 18.17 -1.45 -12.01
C CYS A 510 19.21 -0.68 -11.19
N SER A 511 18.89 -0.42 -9.91
CA SER A 511 19.73 0.38 -9.02
C SER A 511 21.11 -0.25 -8.83
N ILE A 512 22.11 0.58 -8.48
CA ILE A 512 23.54 0.22 -8.59
C ILE A 512 23.92 -0.95 -7.68
N TRP A 513 23.33 -1.02 -6.50
CA TRP A 513 23.64 -2.09 -5.55
C TRP A 513 22.85 -3.37 -5.80
N THR A 514 21.78 -3.31 -6.59
CA THR A 514 20.95 -4.50 -6.85
C THR A 514 21.67 -5.45 -7.80
N SER A 515 21.70 -6.74 -7.51
CA SER A 515 22.32 -7.68 -8.46
C SER A 515 21.53 -7.76 -9.77
N SER A 516 22.24 -7.91 -10.90
CA SER A 516 21.56 -8.01 -12.20
C SER A 516 20.61 -9.22 -12.30
N ALA A 517 20.83 -10.25 -11.47
CA ALA A 517 19.94 -11.41 -11.36
C ALA A 517 18.58 -11.03 -10.76
N ILE A 518 18.57 -10.31 -9.63
CA ILE A 518 17.35 -9.83 -8.98
C ILE A 518 16.58 -8.89 -9.91
N CYS A 519 17.27 -7.93 -10.54
CA CYS A 519 16.60 -7.07 -11.53
C CYS A 519 16.00 -7.83 -12.72
N SER A 520 16.62 -8.93 -13.15
CA SER A 520 16.09 -9.72 -14.28
C SER A 520 14.91 -10.63 -13.87
N GLN A 521 14.75 -10.90 -12.57
CA GLN A 521 13.65 -11.67 -12.01
C GLN A 521 12.46 -10.80 -11.62
N ALA A 522 12.69 -9.52 -11.32
CA ALA A 522 11.63 -8.55 -11.08
C ALA A 522 10.76 -8.40 -12.33
N SER A 523 9.44 -8.32 -12.14
CA SER A 523 8.44 -8.26 -13.22
C SER A 523 8.62 -7.06 -14.15
N SER A 524 9.16 -5.94 -13.64
CA SER A 524 9.47 -4.74 -14.41
C SER A 524 10.85 -4.76 -15.10
N GLY A 525 11.67 -5.80 -14.87
CA GLY A 525 13.03 -5.90 -15.39
C GLY A 525 14.08 -5.05 -14.64
N GLY A 526 13.70 -4.47 -13.50
CA GLY A 526 14.53 -3.71 -12.57
C GLY A 526 13.92 -3.73 -11.17
N ASP A 527 14.68 -3.34 -10.14
CA ASP A 527 14.13 -3.17 -8.80
C ASP A 527 13.35 -1.86 -8.63
N GLY A 528 13.56 -0.89 -9.52
CA GLY A 528 12.76 0.31 -9.69
C GLY A 528 12.37 0.98 -8.37
N ASN A 529 11.09 1.34 -8.27
CA ASN A 529 10.50 1.92 -7.06
C ASN A 529 10.09 0.88 -5.99
N ASP A 530 10.30 -0.41 -6.23
CA ASP A 530 9.87 -1.42 -5.27
C ASP A 530 10.80 -1.41 -4.04
N VAL A 531 10.23 -1.11 -2.87
CA VAL A 531 10.96 -1.03 -1.60
C VAL A 531 11.47 -2.40 -1.16
N LEU A 532 10.73 -3.46 -1.45
CA LEU A 532 11.03 -4.82 -0.97
C LEU A 532 12.07 -5.53 -1.84
N ILE A 533 12.46 -4.95 -2.98
CA ILE A 533 13.38 -5.57 -3.94
C ILE A 533 14.69 -4.76 -4.03
N GLY A 534 15.82 -5.49 -3.97
CA GLY A 534 17.14 -4.95 -4.25
C GLY A 534 17.64 -3.93 -3.22
N GLY A 535 18.52 -3.03 -3.66
CA GLY A 535 19.09 -1.96 -2.84
C GLY A 535 19.94 -2.50 -1.69
N ALA A 536 19.96 -1.78 -0.57
CA ALA A 536 20.64 -2.20 0.64
C ALA A 536 19.99 -3.44 1.28
N MET A 537 18.67 -3.62 1.11
CA MET A 537 17.95 -4.75 1.70
C MET A 537 18.48 -6.10 1.20
N GLU A 538 18.80 -6.23 -0.10
CA GLU A 538 19.41 -7.44 -0.68
C GLU A 538 20.69 -7.85 0.06
N HIS A 539 21.58 -6.88 0.35
CA HIS A 539 22.86 -7.16 1.00
C HIS A 539 22.75 -7.39 2.50
N VAL A 540 21.74 -6.83 3.16
CA VAL A 540 21.54 -7.00 4.61
C VAL A 540 20.93 -8.36 4.93
N ILE A 541 19.97 -8.84 4.12
CA ILE A 541 19.30 -10.13 4.36
C ILE A 541 20.25 -11.32 4.13
N ASP A 542 21.12 -11.25 3.12
CA ASP A 542 22.06 -12.33 2.77
C ASP A 542 23.23 -12.52 3.77
N ARG A 543 23.30 -11.69 4.82
CA ARG A 543 24.37 -11.77 5.83
C ARG A 543 24.10 -12.80 6.89
N SER A 544 25.17 -13.47 7.32
CA SER A 544 25.14 -14.42 8.44
C SER A 544 25.07 -13.77 9.83
N GLY A 545 24.98 -12.44 9.91
CA GLY A 545 24.90 -11.68 11.16
C GLY A 545 25.13 -10.17 10.97
N ARG A 546 24.49 -9.35 11.80
CA ARG A 546 24.58 -7.88 11.80
C ARG A 546 25.38 -7.39 13.00
N ARG A 547 26.20 -6.34 12.79
CA ARG A 547 26.89 -5.65 13.88
C ARG A 547 25.98 -4.54 14.43
N VAL A 548 25.14 -4.91 15.39
CA VAL A 548 24.27 -3.97 16.10
C VAL A 548 25.02 -3.44 17.33
N LEU A 549 25.04 -2.13 17.49
CA LEU A 549 25.68 -1.40 18.59
C LEU A 549 24.63 -0.78 19.51
N THR A 550 25.00 -0.54 20.76
CA THR A 550 24.22 0.18 21.77
C THR A 550 25.13 1.07 22.62
N ASN A 551 24.55 1.83 23.54
CA ASN A 551 25.31 2.73 24.40
C ASN A 551 26.31 1.93 25.26
N PRO A 552 27.49 2.51 25.56
CA PRO A 552 28.32 1.97 26.63
C PRO A 552 27.59 2.05 27.98
N ALA A 553 28.10 1.36 29.00
CA ALA A 553 27.58 1.45 30.37
C ALA A 553 27.69 2.87 30.97
N GLY A 554 28.47 3.76 30.35
CA GLY A 554 28.54 5.19 30.67
C GLY A 554 27.70 6.03 29.69
N VAL A 555 27.42 7.28 30.04
CA VAL A 555 26.67 8.21 29.17
C VAL A 555 27.46 8.69 27.94
N THR A 556 28.75 8.36 27.85
CA THR A 556 29.69 8.75 26.78
C THR A 556 30.73 7.66 26.53
N GLY A 557 31.30 7.60 25.33
CA GLY A 557 32.40 6.70 24.94
C GLY A 557 32.07 5.79 23.75
N GLU A 558 33.00 4.90 23.38
CA GLU A 558 32.83 3.95 22.27
C GLU A 558 31.54 3.14 22.41
N LEU A 559 30.75 3.08 21.33
CA LEU A 559 29.56 2.25 21.27
C LEU A 559 29.98 0.77 21.33
N VAL A 560 29.17 -0.04 22.02
CA VAL A 560 29.49 -1.45 22.27
C VAL A 560 28.55 -2.36 21.50
N GLU A 561 29.03 -3.55 21.12
CA GLU A 561 28.17 -4.55 20.48
C GLU A 561 27.00 -4.91 21.39
N MET A 562 25.83 -5.04 20.77
CA MET A 562 24.59 -5.35 21.47
C MET A 562 24.59 -6.82 21.89
N THR A 563 24.50 -7.00 23.20
CA THR A 563 24.17 -8.24 23.88
C THR A 563 23.15 -7.92 24.95
N GLU A 564 22.56 -8.95 25.56
CA GLU A 564 21.70 -8.76 26.72
C GLU A 564 22.43 -7.97 27.83
N ASP A 565 23.67 -8.34 28.13
CA ASP A 565 24.51 -7.68 29.15
C ASP A 565 24.80 -6.21 28.82
N SER A 566 25.17 -5.90 27.57
CA SER A 566 25.52 -4.53 27.18
C SER A 566 24.29 -3.62 27.12
N LEU A 567 23.17 -4.14 26.61
CA LEU A 567 21.91 -3.40 26.58
C LEU A 567 21.33 -3.19 27.98
N ALA A 568 21.45 -4.19 28.86
CA ALA A 568 21.10 -4.04 30.28
C ALA A 568 21.99 -2.98 30.94
N ALA A 569 23.30 -3.01 30.71
CA ALA A 569 24.21 -2.00 31.24
C ALA A 569 23.88 -0.58 30.75
N ALA A 570 23.48 -0.43 29.48
CA ALA A 570 23.10 0.84 28.88
C ALA A 570 21.90 1.54 29.57
N VAL A 571 20.99 0.77 30.17
CA VAL A 571 19.78 1.29 30.84
C VAL A 571 19.82 1.21 32.36
N GLY A 572 20.94 0.76 32.95
CA GLY A 572 21.14 0.68 34.40
C GLY A 572 20.84 -0.67 35.05
N GLY A 573 20.76 -1.74 34.25
CA GLY A 573 20.65 -3.13 34.67
C GLY A 573 19.44 -3.87 34.08
N GLU A 574 19.43 -5.19 34.23
CA GLU A 574 18.40 -6.08 33.67
C GLU A 574 16.97 -5.69 34.07
N ALA A 575 16.75 -5.32 35.35
CA ALA A 575 15.43 -4.88 35.82
C ALA A 575 14.93 -3.60 35.11
N ALA A 576 15.85 -2.68 34.77
CA ALA A 576 15.51 -1.49 34.01
C ALA A 576 15.25 -1.82 32.54
N LEU A 577 15.98 -2.78 31.97
CA LEU A 577 15.77 -3.28 30.60
C LEU A 577 14.39 -3.91 30.43
N LEU A 578 14.03 -4.85 31.31
CA LEU A 578 12.69 -5.47 31.33
C LEU A 578 11.59 -4.39 31.43
N SER A 579 11.78 -3.41 32.33
CA SER A 579 10.84 -2.30 32.50
C SER A 579 10.76 -1.38 31.27
N ALA A 580 11.87 -1.16 30.57
CA ALA A 580 11.93 -0.30 29.39
C ALA A 580 11.23 -0.95 28.19
N ILE A 581 11.40 -2.26 28.01
CA ILE A 581 10.71 -3.04 26.97
C ILE A 581 9.22 -3.23 27.32
N GLY A 582 8.89 -3.28 28.61
CA GLY A 582 7.53 -3.52 29.11
C GLY A 582 7.19 -5.00 29.24
N ILE A 583 8.18 -5.84 29.56
CA ILE A 583 8.04 -7.28 29.85
C ILE A 583 8.38 -7.57 31.32
N SER A 584 7.85 -8.67 31.84
CA SER A 584 8.04 -9.09 33.24
C SER A 584 8.75 -10.43 33.40
N ASP A 585 8.93 -11.17 32.31
CA ASP A 585 9.53 -12.50 32.27
C ASP A 585 10.92 -12.42 31.62
N THR A 586 11.95 -12.89 32.33
CA THR A 586 13.33 -12.96 31.81
C THR A 586 13.46 -13.98 30.69
N ASP A 587 12.58 -14.99 30.65
CA ASP A 587 12.63 -16.03 29.63
C ASP A 587 12.26 -15.49 28.22
N GLU A 588 11.54 -14.36 28.14
CA GLU A 588 11.20 -13.68 26.88
C GLU A 588 12.31 -12.75 26.38
N LEU A 589 13.24 -12.33 27.25
CA LEU A 589 14.22 -11.30 26.95
C LEU A 589 15.13 -11.69 25.77
N GLY A 590 15.58 -12.94 25.72
CA GLY A 590 16.42 -13.46 24.64
C GLY A 590 15.81 -13.24 23.25
N GLU A 591 14.52 -13.53 23.09
CA GLU A 591 13.85 -13.35 21.79
C GLU A 591 13.73 -11.87 21.39
N TYR A 592 13.61 -10.94 22.35
CA TYR A 592 13.66 -9.50 22.04
C TYR A 592 15.05 -9.04 21.61
N ILE A 593 16.10 -9.60 22.23
CA ILE A 593 17.48 -9.32 21.82
C ILE A 593 17.72 -9.88 20.41
N ASP A 594 17.33 -11.12 20.14
CA ASP A 594 17.46 -11.74 18.82
C ASP A 594 16.68 -10.95 17.75
N TRP A 595 15.47 -10.47 18.07
CA TRP A 595 14.69 -9.58 17.20
C TRP A 595 15.41 -8.27 16.91
N LEU A 596 16.01 -7.63 17.93
CA LEU A 596 16.81 -6.41 17.77
C LEU A 596 18.08 -6.65 16.93
N LEU A 597 18.63 -7.87 16.98
CA LEU A 597 19.74 -8.27 16.11
C LEU A 597 19.28 -8.53 14.65
N GLY A 598 17.98 -8.58 14.42
CA GLY A 598 17.35 -8.70 13.10
C GLY A 598 16.84 -10.09 12.76
N GLN A 599 16.86 -11.05 13.69
CA GLN A 599 16.36 -12.41 13.46
C GLN A 599 14.83 -12.44 13.37
N ASP A 600 14.30 -13.31 12.51
CA ASP A 600 12.87 -13.60 12.37
C ASP A 600 12.36 -14.53 13.48
N VAL A 601 12.50 -14.08 14.72
CA VAL A 601 12.10 -14.87 15.90
C VAL A 601 10.62 -15.19 15.91
N ASP A 602 9.78 -14.53 15.12
CA ASP A 602 8.34 -14.72 15.13
C ASP A 602 7.82 -15.49 13.89
N ASP A 603 8.71 -15.96 12.99
CA ASP A 603 8.36 -16.66 11.74
C ASP A 603 7.39 -15.81 10.90
N ASP A 604 7.75 -14.55 10.67
CA ASP A 604 6.94 -13.54 9.98
C ASP A 604 6.55 -13.99 8.56
N ASN A 605 7.38 -14.83 7.91
CA ASN A 605 7.15 -15.37 6.57
C ASN A 605 6.42 -16.74 6.55
N GLY A 606 6.30 -17.43 7.69
CA GLY A 606 5.60 -18.70 7.84
C GLY A 606 6.28 -19.91 7.19
N ASP A 607 7.59 -19.84 6.89
CA ASP A 607 8.36 -20.95 6.30
C ASP A 607 8.92 -21.92 7.35
N GLY A 608 8.78 -21.59 8.65
CA GLY A 608 9.19 -22.40 9.79
C GLY A 608 10.66 -22.23 10.18
N ASN A 609 11.40 -21.35 9.51
CA ASN A 609 12.70 -20.87 9.93
C ASN A 609 12.50 -19.64 10.83
N ARG A 610 13.26 -19.56 11.92
CA ARG A 610 13.16 -18.46 12.92
C ARG A 610 14.51 -17.78 13.15
N SER A 611 15.47 -18.06 12.28
CA SER A 611 16.88 -17.72 12.46
C SER A 611 17.46 -16.92 11.32
N GLU A 612 16.70 -16.78 10.23
CA GLU A 612 16.95 -15.87 9.14
C GLU A 612 16.74 -14.41 9.54
N THR A 613 17.20 -13.52 8.68
CA THR A 613 17.01 -12.09 8.84
C THR A 613 15.61 -11.68 8.39
N ARG A 614 14.93 -10.82 9.16
CA ARG A 614 13.61 -10.28 8.80
C ARG A 614 13.68 -9.43 7.53
N LEU A 615 12.65 -9.52 6.69
CA LEU A 615 12.58 -8.79 5.41
C LEU A 615 12.41 -7.26 5.56
N ASP A 616 12.15 -6.78 6.77
CA ASP A 616 11.96 -5.36 7.11
C ASP A 616 13.03 -4.87 8.11
N VAL A 617 14.15 -5.57 8.21
CA VAL A 617 15.21 -5.35 9.22
C VAL A 617 15.83 -3.94 9.20
N ILE A 618 15.79 -3.25 8.06
CA ILE A 618 16.23 -1.84 7.94
C ILE A 618 15.22 -0.91 8.63
N GLY A 619 13.91 -1.18 8.50
CA GLY A 619 12.85 -0.28 8.93
C GLY A 619 12.70 0.95 8.05
N ASP A 620 11.61 1.68 8.23
CA ASP A 620 11.26 2.80 7.39
C ASP A 620 12.02 4.11 7.75
N PRO A 621 12.70 4.72 6.78
CA PRO A 621 13.26 6.06 6.92
C PRO A 621 12.23 7.13 6.50
N LEU A 622 11.10 7.25 7.23
CA LEU A 622 9.93 8.07 6.84
C LEU A 622 10.24 9.55 6.56
N HIS A 623 11.16 10.15 7.32
CA HIS A 623 11.66 11.51 7.10
C HIS A 623 13.18 11.63 7.23
N SER A 624 13.87 10.56 7.66
CA SER A 624 15.32 10.55 7.71
C SER A 624 15.89 10.66 6.31
N LYS A 625 16.75 11.66 6.10
CA LYS A 625 17.47 11.85 4.84
C LYS A 625 18.84 11.21 4.97
N PRO A 626 19.28 10.39 4.01
CA PRO A 626 20.61 9.81 4.08
C PRO A 626 21.69 10.91 4.06
N LEU A 627 22.71 10.75 4.89
CA LEU A 627 23.84 11.65 4.98
C LEU A 627 25.10 10.90 4.53
N ALA A 628 25.58 11.24 3.33
CA ALA A 628 26.79 10.64 2.78
C ALA A 628 28.04 11.50 3.06
N LEU A 629 29.08 10.86 3.61
CA LEU A 629 30.35 11.47 3.99
C LEU A 629 31.51 10.68 3.39
N SER A 630 32.57 11.38 2.97
CA SER A 630 33.79 10.76 2.45
C SER A 630 34.89 10.78 3.50
N PHE A 631 35.53 9.63 3.72
CA PHE A 631 36.64 9.44 4.68
C PHE A 631 37.97 9.17 3.94
N GLY A 632 38.09 9.66 2.71
CA GLY A 632 39.24 9.40 1.83
C GLY A 632 39.29 7.97 1.26
N ASP A 633 40.30 7.69 0.44
CA ASP A 633 40.40 6.45 -0.34
C ASP A 633 40.44 5.16 0.51
N ALA A 634 40.97 5.23 1.74
CA ALA A 634 41.17 4.06 2.58
C ALA A 634 39.87 3.59 3.28
N LYS A 635 39.01 4.53 3.67
CA LYS A 635 37.75 4.25 4.39
C LYS A 635 36.52 4.43 3.50
N GLY A 636 36.64 5.09 2.35
CA GLY A 636 35.61 5.20 1.34
C GLY A 636 34.46 6.15 1.73
N VAL A 637 33.30 5.93 1.12
CA VAL A 637 32.08 6.70 1.38
C VAL A 637 31.22 5.97 2.40
N ARG A 638 30.68 6.72 3.34
CA ARG A 638 29.83 6.26 4.44
C ARG A 638 28.48 6.97 4.36
N VAL A 639 27.38 6.23 4.46
CA VAL A 639 26.01 6.76 4.37
C VAL A 639 25.27 6.46 5.66
N LEU A 640 24.86 7.52 6.36
CA LEU A 640 24.08 7.45 7.58
C LEU A 640 22.59 7.59 7.27
N MET A 641 21.75 6.74 7.87
CA MET A 641 20.30 6.81 7.73
C MET A 641 19.61 6.34 9.00
N GLY A 642 18.72 7.16 9.56
CA GLY A 642 17.89 6.77 10.70
C GLY A 642 16.57 6.14 10.27
N THR A 643 15.99 5.29 11.12
CA THR A 643 14.70 4.62 10.85
C THR A 643 13.77 4.62 12.05
N ASN A 644 12.46 4.48 11.79
CA ASN A 644 11.45 4.45 12.85
C ASN A 644 11.48 3.19 13.71
N HIS A 645 12.21 2.16 13.28
CA HIS A 645 12.54 1.00 14.11
C HIS A 645 13.54 1.32 15.25
N GLY A 646 14.07 2.55 15.31
CA GLY A 646 14.91 3.02 16.41
C GLY A 646 16.43 2.93 16.15
N TYR A 647 16.82 2.68 14.90
CA TYR A 647 18.22 2.53 14.50
C TYR A 647 18.74 3.76 13.77
N LEU A 648 20.03 4.03 13.96
CA LEU A 648 20.85 4.80 13.04
C LEU A 648 21.80 3.83 12.32
N HIS A 649 21.60 3.65 11.02
CA HIS A 649 22.40 2.75 10.19
C HIS A 649 23.61 3.49 9.60
N MET A 650 24.75 2.81 9.55
CA MET A 650 25.94 3.26 8.84
C MET A 650 26.27 2.26 7.73
N PHE A 651 26.08 2.69 6.49
CA PHE A 651 26.42 1.90 5.31
C PHE A 651 27.75 2.36 4.71
N GLN A 652 28.54 1.40 4.24
CA GLN A 652 29.72 1.61 3.42
C GLN A 652 29.38 1.37 1.96
N ASP A 653 29.60 2.39 1.13
CA ASP A 653 29.48 2.27 -0.33
C ASP A 653 30.81 1.77 -0.91
N ASN A 654 30.80 0.57 -1.49
CA ASN A 654 31.95 -0.08 -2.12
C ASN A 654 31.91 0.03 -3.66
N GLY A 655 31.17 1.01 -4.20
CA GLY A 655 30.98 1.19 -5.63
C GLY A 655 29.70 0.52 -6.09
N ASP A 656 29.81 -0.74 -6.54
CA ASP A 656 28.68 -1.53 -7.07
C ASP A 656 28.03 -2.44 -6.01
N SER A 657 28.51 -2.38 -4.77
CA SER A 657 27.90 -3.06 -3.63
C SER A 657 27.88 -2.17 -2.40
N ILE A 658 27.07 -2.57 -1.42
CA ILE A 658 26.90 -1.87 -0.15
C ILE A 658 27.11 -2.85 0.99
N ASP A 659 27.61 -2.34 2.10
CA ASP A 659 27.81 -3.09 3.33
C ASP A 659 27.29 -2.30 4.53
N GLU A 660 26.48 -2.89 5.41
CA GLU A 660 26.12 -2.23 6.68
C GLU A 660 27.30 -2.38 7.67
N SER A 661 28.11 -1.33 7.85
CA SER A 661 29.28 -1.37 8.75
C SER A 661 28.87 -1.58 10.21
N TRP A 662 27.77 -0.95 10.61
CA TRP A 662 27.10 -1.12 11.89
C TRP A 662 25.73 -0.47 11.85
N SER A 663 24.86 -0.88 12.78
CA SER A 663 23.63 -0.16 13.11
C SER A 663 23.61 0.14 14.60
N TYR A 664 23.24 1.36 14.98
CA TYR A 664 23.18 1.80 16.37
C TYR A 664 21.73 1.88 16.81
N TYR A 665 21.32 1.01 17.73
CA TYR A 665 19.99 1.04 18.33
C TYR A 665 20.02 1.91 19.57
N LEU A 666 19.11 2.88 19.65
CA LEU A 666 19.03 3.79 20.78
C LEU A 666 18.24 3.14 21.93
N PRO A 667 18.81 3.01 23.15
CA PRO A 667 18.07 2.48 24.29
C PRO A 667 16.79 3.25 24.62
N ASP A 668 16.73 4.54 24.29
CA ASP A 668 15.53 5.37 24.46
C ASP A 668 14.33 4.88 23.61
N MET A 669 14.57 4.03 22.60
CA MET A 669 13.54 3.43 21.74
C MET A 669 12.98 2.11 22.29
N LEU A 670 13.58 1.53 23.35
CA LEU A 670 13.08 0.31 23.99
C LEU A 670 11.58 0.32 24.34
N PRO A 671 10.96 1.43 24.75
CA PRO A 671 9.51 1.49 24.99
C PRO A 671 8.65 1.19 23.76
N THR A 672 9.19 1.35 22.55
CA THR A 672 8.49 1.10 21.28
C THR A 672 8.67 -0.35 20.79
N LEU A 673 9.69 -1.05 21.31
CA LEU A 673 10.12 -2.36 20.80
C LEU A 673 8.99 -3.40 20.82
N ARG A 674 8.19 -3.41 21.89
CA ARG A 674 7.08 -4.36 22.00
C ARG A 674 6.01 -4.11 20.95
N GLU A 675 5.73 -2.85 20.62
CA GLU A 675 4.75 -2.49 19.59
C GLU A 675 5.26 -2.85 18.20
N LEU A 676 6.53 -2.56 17.91
CA LEU A 676 7.19 -2.96 16.66
C LEU A 676 7.23 -4.48 16.49
N ARG A 677 7.65 -5.24 17.51
CA ARG A 677 7.71 -6.71 17.42
C ARG A 677 6.32 -7.34 17.29
N THR A 678 5.36 -6.89 18.10
CA THR A 678 3.98 -7.40 18.02
C THR A 678 3.36 -7.05 16.66
N ASN A 679 3.75 -5.91 16.09
CA ASN A 679 3.28 -5.38 14.82
C ASN A 679 1.76 -5.52 14.64
N ALA A 680 1.01 -5.12 15.68
CA ALA A 680 -0.44 -5.24 15.64
C ALA A 680 -0.98 -4.17 14.70
N GLN A 681 -1.92 -4.51 13.82
CA GLN A 681 -2.61 -3.50 13.00
C GLN A 681 -3.20 -2.36 13.84
N THR A 682 -2.90 -1.12 13.43
CA THR A 682 -3.21 0.15 14.11
C THR A 682 -3.89 1.19 13.21
N GLY A 683 -4.09 0.90 11.92
CA GLY A 683 -4.62 1.87 10.94
C GLY A 683 -3.53 2.81 10.39
N GLY A 684 -2.26 2.40 10.49
CA GLY A 684 -1.11 3.17 10.00
C GLY A 684 0.02 3.30 11.01
N HIS A 685 0.89 4.27 10.77
CA HIS A 685 2.16 4.43 11.47
C HIS A 685 2.01 5.05 12.88
N THR A 686 2.23 4.24 13.92
CA THR A 686 2.11 4.66 15.33
C THR A 686 3.45 4.77 16.07
N VAL A 687 4.49 4.06 15.61
CA VAL A 687 5.82 4.06 16.25
C VAL A 687 6.77 4.94 15.47
N TYR A 688 7.44 5.88 16.14
CA TYR A 688 8.44 6.74 15.51
C TYR A 688 9.77 6.59 16.25
N GLY A 689 10.87 6.58 15.50
CA GLY A 689 12.20 6.28 16.00
C GLY A 689 13.22 7.38 15.67
N VAL A 690 14.34 7.00 15.06
CA VAL A 690 15.39 7.92 14.64
C VAL A 690 15.03 8.53 13.28
N ASP A 691 14.10 9.48 13.29
CA ASP A 691 13.51 10.00 12.05
C ASP A 691 14.06 11.39 11.65
N GLY A 692 14.88 12.01 12.50
CA GLY A 692 15.49 13.32 12.24
C GLY A 692 16.54 13.28 11.14
N ALA A 693 16.69 14.39 10.42
CA ALA A 693 17.83 14.61 9.56
C ALA A 693 19.11 14.70 10.40
N ALA A 694 20.15 13.99 9.99
CA ALA A 694 21.47 14.05 10.59
C ALA A 694 22.32 15.15 9.96
N THR A 695 23.15 15.82 10.76
CA THR A 695 24.06 16.87 10.31
C THR A 695 25.48 16.57 10.79
N ALA A 696 26.48 16.70 9.92
CA ALA A 696 27.87 16.50 10.29
C ALA A 696 28.62 17.81 10.52
N TYR A 697 29.54 17.80 11.49
CA TYR A 697 30.68 18.71 11.56
C TYR A 697 31.93 17.94 11.12
N VAL A 698 32.61 18.46 10.10
CA VAL A 698 33.86 17.90 9.59
C VAL A 698 34.95 18.94 9.82
N PHE A 699 36.01 18.54 10.50
CA PHE A 699 37.21 19.32 10.70
C PHE A 699 38.42 18.47 10.31
N ASP A 700 39.00 18.82 9.18
CA ASP A 700 40.26 18.29 8.67
C ASP A 700 41.32 19.37 8.94
N GLU A 701 42.29 19.04 9.79
CA GLU A 701 43.29 19.99 10.30
C GLU A 701 44.27 20.42 9.20
N ASP A 702 44.62 19.52 8.29
CA ASP A 702 45.61 19.76 7.24
C ASP A 702 45.02 20.02 5.84
N ALA A 703 43.70 19.88 5.72
CA ALA A 703 42.88 20.11 4.53
C ALA A 703 43.29 19.21 3.35
N ASP A 704 43.76 17.99 3.61
CA ASP A 704 44.19 17.06 2.57
C ASP A 704 43.08 16.17 2.01
N GLY A 705 41.87 16.24 2.59
CA GLY A 705 40.69 15.51 2.15
C GLY A 705 40.63 14.06 2.62
N LYS A 706 41.48 13.67 3.56
CA LYS A 706 41.42 12.41 4.31
C LYS A 706 41.04 12.71 5.75
N ILE A 707 40.46 11.70 6.40
CA ILE A 707 40.15 11.79 7.84
C ILE A 707 41.10 10.84 8.54
N GLU A 708 42.07 11.39 9.27
CA GLU A 708 42.93 10.66 10.17
C GLU A 708 42.41 10.73 11.62
N PRO A 709 42.01 9.58 12.21
CA PRO A 709 41.59 9.54 13.61
C PRO A 709 42.67 10.10 14.55
N GLY A 710 42.31 11.13 15.33
CA GLY A 710 43.16 11.75 16.35
C GLY A 710 43.67 13.15 16.00
N THR A 711 43.75 13.51 14.72
CA THR A 711 44.00 14.88 14.25
C THR A 711 42.72 15.50 13.70
N ASP A 712 41.96 14.72 12.93
CA ASP A 712 40.71 15.17 12.31
C ASP A 712 39.50 14.76 13.14
N LYS A 713 38.40 15.46 12.92
CA LYS A 713 37.14 15.28 13.63
C LYS A 713 35.98 15.18 12.67
N VAL A 714 35.18 14.13 12.81
CA VAL A 714 33.87 14.00 12.15
C VAL A 714 32.83 13.70 13.22
N TRP A 715 31.99 14.69 13.52
CA TRP A 715 30.91 14.57 14.49
C TRP A 715 29.57 14.62 13.81
N VAL A 716 28.63 13.77 14.22
CA VAL A 716 27.28 13.72 13.68
C VAL A 716 26.27 14.01 14.77
N PHE A 717 25.33 14.88 14.45
CA PHE A 717 24.25 15.34 15.32
C PHE A 717 22.92 14.97 14.70
N PHE A 718 22.01 14.38 15.49
CA PHE A 718 20.69 14.00 15.00
C PHE A 718 19.63 14.08 16.10
N GLY A 719 18.39 14.26 15.67
CA GLY A 719 17.19 14.25 16.52
C GLY A 719 16.26 13.10 16.16
N LEU A 720 15.14 13.02 16.86
CA LEU A 720 14.16 11.93 16.76
C LEU A 720 12.84 12.34 16.11
N ARG A 721 12.63 13.64 15.82
CA ARG A 721 11.33 14.20 15.40
C ARG A 721 10.20 13.73 16.33
N ARG A 722 9.26 12.95 15.81
CA ARG A 722 8.11 12.42 16.54
C ARG A 722 8.51 11.29 17.51
N GLY A 723 9.65 10.63 17.27
CA GLY A 723 10.18 9.57 18.12
C GLY A 723 10.69 10.06 19.48
N GLY A 724 10.93 11.37 19.66
CA GLY A 724 11.30 11.87 20.98
C GLY A 724 11.79 13.30 21.08
N ARG A 725 12.07 13.67 22.34
CA ARG A 725 12.48 15.01 22.78
C ARG A 725 13.95 15.02 23.18
N ALA A 726 14.81 14.55 22.28
CA ALA A 726 16.25 14.43 22.52
C ALA A 726 17.08 14.62 21.24
N TYR A 727 18.30 15.11 21.43
CA TYR A 727 19.37 15.15 20.43
C TYR A 727 20.57 14.34 20.92
N TYR A 728 21.29 13.76 19.97
CA TYR A 728 22.48 12.94 20.22
C TYR A 728 23.63 13.46 19.36
N ALA A 729 24.85 13.25 19.85
CA ALA A 729 26.07 13.49 19.11
C ALA A 729 26.96 12.26 19.14
N LEU A 730 27.45 11.86 17.97
CA LEU A 730 28.43 10.79 17.80
C LEU A 730 29.73 11.35 17.23
N ASP A 731 30.86 10.86 17.73
CA ASP A 731 32.14 10.98 17.06
C ASP A 731 32.31 9.77 16.15
N ILE A 732 32.42 10.03 14.85
CA ILE A 732 32.62 9.02 13.80
C ILE A 732 33.92 9.29 13.03
N SER A 733 34.89 9.96 13.66
CA SER A 733 36.20 10.24 13.05
C SER A 733 36.88 8.94 12.61
N ASP A 734 36.73 7.86 13.38
CA ASP A 734 36.82 6.50 12.83
C ASP A 734 35.43 5.97 12.50
N PRO A 735 35.04 5.85 11.22
CA PRO A 735 33.69 5.45 10.86
C PRO A 735 33.38 3.99 11.20
N ASP A 736 34.36 3.17 11.57
CA ASP A 736 34.17 1.78 11.97
C ASP A 736 34.08 1.58 13.51
N SER A 737 34.47 2.59 14.28
CA SER A 737 34.44 2.61 15.77
C SER A 737 33.79 3.91 16.26
N PRO A 738 32.45 4.03 16.17
CA PRO A 738 31.73 5.24 16.58
C PRO A 738 31.71 5.40 18.11
N GLU A 739 31.83 6.64 18.59
CA GLU A 739 31.74 6.99 20.01
C GLU A 739 30.54 7.89 20.29
N LEU A 740 29.78 7.59 21.34
CA LEU A 740 28.75 8.48 21.87
C LEU A 740 29.41 9.64 22.60
N MET A 741 29.28 10.86 22.06
CA MET A 741 29.81 12.06 22.69
C MET A 741 28.91 12.53 23.83
N TRP A 742 27.61 12.64 23.56
CA TRP A 742 26.60 13.07 24.53
C TRP A 742 25.19 12.82 24.01
N SER A 743 24.22 12.82 24.93
CA SER A 743 22.79 12.93 24.65
C SER A 743 22.16 14.02 25.52
N VAL A 744 21.28 14.82 24.93
CA VAL A 744 20.58 15.91 25.61
C VAL A 744 19.09 15.76 25.36
N SER A 745 18.29 15.71 26.42
CA SER A 745 16.85 15.57 26.34
C SER A 745 16.12 16.72 27.01
N SER A 746 14.79 16.75 26.91
CA SER A 746 13.97 17.70 27.65
C SER A 746 14.11 17.62 29.18
N GLN A 747 14.73 16.54 29.69
CA GLN A 747 15.02 16.34 31.11
C GLN A 747 16.38 16.93 31.53
N SER A 748 17.25 17.26 30.55
CA SER A 748 18.53 17.88 30.83
C SER A 748 18.36 19.30 31.42
N PRO A 749 19.27 19.75 32.29
CA PRO A 749 19.19 21.07 32.91
C PRO A 749 19.01 22.19 31.87
N GLY A 750 17.98 23.02 32.04
CA GLY A 750 17.69 24.15 31.16
C GLY A 750 16.96 23.80 29.84
N MET A 751 16.74 22.51 29.55
CA MET A 751 16.15 22.02 28.30
C MET A 751 14.64 21.73 28.38
N SER A 752 13.95 22.19 29.44
CA SER A 752 12.53 21.89 29.66
C SER A 752 11.58 22.34 28.54
N GLU A 753 11.95 23.37 27.77
CA GLU A 753 11.22 23.87 26.61
C GLU A 753 11.41 23.01 25.34
N LEU A 754 12.28 21.99 25.37
CA LEU A 754 12.51 21.12 24.22
C LEU A 754 11.31 20.21 23.99
N GLY A 755 10.58 20.41 22.91
CA GLY A 755 9.53 19.52 22.40
C GLY A 755 10.08 18.42 21.51
N GLN A 756 9.23 17.88 20.63
CA GLN A 756 9.65 16.92 19.61
C GLN A 756 10.68 17.57 18.68
N THR A 757 11.71 16.82 18.31
CA THR A 757 12.94 17.36 17.71
C THR A 757 12.87 17.44 16.18
N TRP A 758 12.01 18.34 15.68
CA TRP A 758 11.80 18.57 14.24
C TRP A 758 12.83 19.51 13.60
N SER A 759 13.62 20.24 14.40
CA SER A 759 14.66 21.15 13.89
C SER A 759 15.87 20.34 13.47
N GLU A 760 16.28 20.48 12.21
CA GLU A 760 17.61 20.03 11.78
C GLU A 760 18.69 20.82 12.54
N PRO A 761 19.70 20.16 13.15
CA PRO A 761 20.79 20.83 13.84
C PRO A 761 21.59 21.76 12.93
N VAL A 762 21.84 22.99 13.36
CA VAL A 762 22.76 23.90 12.67
C VAL A 762 24.07 23.94 13.43
N ILE A 763 25.13 23.37 12.85
CA ILE A 763 26.48 23.41 13.44
C ILE A 763 27.27 24.57 12.86
N THR A 764 27.74 25.47 13.72
CA THR A 764 28.42 26.69 13.30
C THR A 764 29.36 27.23 14.37
N LYS A 765 30.04 28.35 14.09
CA LYS A 765 30.82 29.11 15.06
C LYS A 765 30.13 30.42 15.38
N VAL A 766 30.25 30.88 16.62
CA VAL A 766 29.73 32.18 17.08
C VAL A 766 30.89 33.13 17.38
N PRO A 767 30.68 34.46 17.30
CA PRO A 767 31.72 35.42 17.62
C PRO A 767 32.35 35.16 18.99
N GLU A 768 33.66 35.40 19.09
CA GLU A 768 34.45 35.26 20.33
C GLU A 768 34.59 33.83 20.87
N ARG A 769 34.22 32.80 20.07
CA ARG A 769 34.44 31.39 20.39
C ARG A 769 34.90 30.59 19.17
N ASP A 770 36.05 29.93 19.30
CA ASP A 770 36.62 29.13 18.21
C ASP A 770 36.02 27.73 18.07
N ALA A 771 35.50 27.17 19.18
CA ALA A 771 34.87 25.86 19.22
C ALA A 771 33.43 25.90 18.66
N PRO A 772 33.01 24.90 17.88
CA PRO A 772 31.69 24.88 17.26
C PRO A 772 30.56 24.82 18.29
N VAL A 773 29.40 25.31 17.88
CA VAL A 773 28.15 25.26 18.63
C VAL A 773 27.07 24.62 17.77
N MET A 774 26.13 23.94 18.44
CA MET A 774 24.92 23.42 17.83
C MET A 774 23.74 24.33 18.18
N ILE A 775 23.03 24.79 17.15
CA ILE A 775 21.83 25.63 17.30
C ILE A 775 20.61 24.81 16.87
N VAL A 776 19.62 24.73 17.75
CA VAL A 776 18.35 24.03 17.48
C VAL A 776 17.15 24.83 17.94
N GLY A 777 16.06 24.73 17.19
CA GLY A 777 14.76 25.22 17.63
C GLY A 777 14.20 24.40 18.79
N GLY A 778 13.24 25.00 19.49
CA GLY A 778 12.59 24.42 20.66
C GLY A 778 11.79 23.16 20.34
N GLY A 779 11.45 22.93 19.08
CA GLY A 779 10.73 21.75 18.64
C GLY A 779 9.22 21.94 18.56
N TYR A 780 8.50 20.82 18.44
CA TYR A 780 7.05 20.78 18.27
C TYR A 780 6.34 20.33 19.54
N ASP A 781 5.20 20.96 19.84
CA ASP A 781 4.28 20.55 20.89
C ASP A 781 3.12 19.75 20.28
N VAL A 782 2.92 18.53 20.76
CA VAL A 782 1.89 17.61 20.29
C VAL A 782 0.47 18.11 20.56
N ASN A 783 0.29 19.16 21.37
CA ASN A 783 -1.00 19.81 21.56
C ASN A 783 -1.58 20.43 20.27
N LYS A 784 -0.79 20.49 19.20
CA LYS A 784 -1.18 20.89 17.85
C LYS A 784 -1.72 19.74 16.97
N ASP A 785 -1.56 18.49 17.39
CA ASP A 785 -2.08 17.32 16.66
C ASP A 785 -3.59 17.10 16.90
N ALA A 786 -4.18 17.81 17.86
CA ALA A 786 -5.60 17.66 18.19
C ALA A 786 -6.52 18.26 17.10
N PRO A 787 -7.66 17.62 16.78
CA PRO A 787 -8.63 18.16 15.82
C PRO A 787 -9.14 19.55 16.25
N GLY A 788 -9.05 20.54 15.34
CA GLY A 788 -9.53 21.91 15.57
C GLY A 788 -8.41 22.92 15.82
N VAL A 789 -8.73 24.03 16.50
CA VAL A 789 -7.74 25.07 16.83
C VAL A 789 -6.90 24.59 18.02
N GLY A 790 -5.62 24.28 17.78
CA GLY A 790 -4.70 23.81 18.81
C GLY A 790 -4.57 24.75 20.01
N THR A 791 -4.20 24.20 21.17
CA THR A 791 -4.04 24.98 22.42
C THR A 791 -2.72 25.75 22.45
N VAL A 792 -2.53 26.61 23.46
CA VAL A 792 -1.26 27.34 23.65
C VAL A 792 -0.14 26.35 23.98
N ASP A 793 0.97 26.43 23.24
CA ASP A 793 2.14 25.56 23.36
C ASP A 793 2.70 25.63 24.79
N ALA A 794 2.94 24.48 25.39
CA ALA A 794 3.63 24.32 26.68
C ALA A 794 5.14 24.15 26.53
N MET A 795 5.61 23.79 25.32
CA MET A 795 7.01 23.64 24.94
C MET A 795 7.21 24.06 23.48
N GLY A 796 8.42 23.95 22.93
CA GLY A 796 8.67 24.30 21.53
C GLY A 796 9.01 25.78 21.29
N ARG A 797 8.94 26.62 22.32
CA ARG A 797 8.98 28.09 22.21
C ARG A 797 10.36 28.67 22.53
N ALA A 798 11.40 27.90 22.27
CA ALA A 798 12.77 28.27 22.59
C ALA A 798 13.71 28.14 21.39
N ILE A 799 14.90 28.71 21.50
CA ILE A 799 16.07 28.40 20.66
C ILE A 799 17.20 28.06 21.62
N PHE A 800 17.84 26.91 21.41
CA PHE A 800 18.93 26.43 22.24
C PHE A 800 20.25 26.53 21.50
N LEU A 801 21.27 27.04 22.19
CA LEU A 801 22.66 27.04 21.75
C LEU A 801 23.41 26.10 22.69
N LEU A 802 23.90 24.99 22.14
CA LEU A 802 24.65 23.97 22.84
C LEU A 802 26.11 24.01 22.40
N ASP A 803 27.01 23.70 23.32
CA ASP A 803 28.39 23.36 22.97
C ASP A 803 28.38 22.08 22.12
N ALA A 804 28.95 22.11 20.91
CA ALA A 804 28.87 20.95 20.02
C ALA A 804 29.70 19.75 20.51
N GLU A 805 30.77 19.99 21.28
CA GLU A 805 31.63 18.91 21.78
C GLU A 805 31.08 18.27 23.05
N THR A 806 30.49 19.08 23.95
CA THR A 806 30.05 18.60 25.27
C THR A 806 28.54 18.47 25.43
N GLY A 807 27.74 19.07 24.54
CA GLY A 807 26.29 19.13 24.66
C GLY A 807 25.79 20.09 25.75
N GLU A 808 26.69 20.81 26.43
CA GLU A 808 26.32 21.74 27.50
C GLU A 808 25.49 22.92 26.94
N LEU A 809 24.40 23.23 27.63
CA LEU A 809 23.57 24.38 27.28
C LEU A 809 24.31 25.69 27.56
N MET A 810 24.69 26.38 26.50
CA MET A 810 25.38 27.68 26.58
C MET A 810 24.38 28.82 26.72
N HIS A 811 23.30 28.80 25.93
CA HIS A 811 22.31 29.86 25.95
C HIS A 811 20.95 29.36 25.48
N ARG A 812 19.89 29.99 26.01
CA ARG A 812 18.51 29.72 25.60
C ARG A 812 17.75 31.02 25.41
N PHE A 813 17.16 31.20 24.24
CA PHE A 813 16.15 32.24 24.01
C PHE A 813 14.76 31.63 24.23
N SER A 814 13.91 32.17 25.11
CA SER A 814 12.54 31.68 25.30
C SER A 814 11.51 32.79 25.50
N ALA A 815 10.26 32.49 25.16
CA ALA A 815 9.15 33.45 25.20
C ALA A 815 8.76 33.95 26.61
N GLU A 816 9.04 33.17 27.66
CA GLU A 816 8.64 33.49 29.04
C GLU A 816 9.62 34.42 29.78
N SER A 817 10.76 34.76 29.18
CA SER A 817 11.74 35.70 29.76
C SER A 817 11.94 36.90 28.87
N GLY A 818 11.45 38.06 29.31
CA GLY A 818 11.90 39.34 28.77
C GLY A 818 13.40 39.50 29.01
N GLY A 819 14.18 39.50 27.94
CA GLY A 819 15.65 39.58 27.94
C GLY A 819 16.31 38.23 28.22
N GLY A 820 17.06 37.72 27.24
CA GLY A 820 17.73 36.42 27.30
C GLY A 820 18.57 36.26 28.57
N SER A 821 18.18 35.27 29.39
CA SER A 821 18.99 34.85 30.53
C SER A 821 20.13 33.99 30.01
N SER A 822 21.37 34.47 30.13
CA SER A 822 22.54 33.61 30.18
C SER A 822 22.37 32.65 31.35
N VAL A 823 22.47 31.34 31.09
CA VAL A 823 22.46 30.29 32.12
C VAL A 823 23.78 30.32 32.88
#